data_AF-A0A9D7GCU0-F1
#
_entry.id   AF-A0A9D7GCU0-F1
#
_cell.length_a   1.000
_cell.length_b   1.000
_cell.length_c   1.000
_cell.angle_alpha   90.00
_cell.angle_beta   90.00
_cell.angle_gamma   90.00
#
_symmetry.space_group_name_H-M   'P 1'
#
loop_
_entity.id
_entity.type
_entity.pdbx_description
1 polymer ?
#
loop_
_entity_poly.entity_id
_entity_poly.type
_entity_poly.pdbx_seq_one_letter_code
_entity_poly.pdbx_strand_id
1 'polypeptide(L)'
;MFKKLILLSVFFIVQSFQFVQINFAQDTIWTKVFNYNSKTRDTLVQFPAGDHNQYEKILMYYSMRCKKGLVSTSTNRNLGCGEWDYSCNTNVIDSSATDSLKATHPNYIINGYSENFFPYLSSPTYTLHQFPAKNLTIQSSSNLSLINVGNTGSASFFSVQDNKSIKAYYIFNKSELNGLPAGNIQGLRLNAQGMGEIDHFTCRIAKMTDDDFELENLKNLVYSTVVERKIKGEGGTIDLIFQKPFSYNLSNHIIIEVTYFGNEKRINDLAFEFETTTVKSSYANNNDHFLELGSQGTAKLPAEPMKNIKKEISISFWSRGNEDILPNNNSIFYATDSAGNRQLNVHLPWSNGRVFWDCGYGGGSTDRIDKAAIPAEYEGQWNHWVFTKNTNTGNMKIYLNGTLWHSSGGKTKEIKIDQFFLGGSNSGDLLYSGDIDDFCVWNKELSLDEILKIMQENPSDEGPLLNFLMAHYDMNNKEENIIIDKSPYQQSAQFEEKVNRKRFSVSEIFKGYSQTMTRPKVSFIKGNYNFTSEDGISTDSIQNSFYKVTEYSVQDNSLIKGNVQYLWLAGMYPVYNENLEIIDQIEYAEEDIIIIEPLTYYRKFPAKYELLSFVTPYGIGLDFGQGGKTWVFDVTDYGPVLKDAKRFLMDKGGEWQEEMDIKFAFIKGIPPRQVLSVQQIWPADAYGFTSILSNQQLEPRTITYKPEVKSMKIRTVATGHGQEGEFIPRTHSLLVNNTNFSWQLWKECADNPVYPQGGTWVYDRAGWCPGAPSDLREFEIMNLVANNSSFTVDYGLNTAAGDSRYIVNTQLVKYGQINFDNDVAIEEIVSPSYSAVHYRKNPVCSNPEIVIKNTGKTLLTKATIAYMVEGYAKRTFQWNGNLDFMKTTNVILPTLSGKELRDGGIFKVWIENINETNDEYPKNNQLESVFGKTPFLEDGIIVSMRTNSAPNETSWTLKDESGNMVKQSRNGLIGNTMYNDTIVNLNGCYKLQFYDSGDDGISWWANGDGNGIIRAKGIKEDIFRVFQPDFGREYTFNFAAGNITSVEDFQPGFDLKISPNPIVDELNIFIKRSEKNAKISIITQDGKEIMHQSLDKEDEERKFSFNLTEYPSGLYLVKYSDVKNRTIKKFIKI
;
A
#
# COMPACT_ATOMS: atom_id res chain seq x y z
N MET A 1 -13.51 -10.81 61.26
CA MET A 1 -13.83 -11.56 60.03
C MET A 1 -15.31 -11.34 59.60
N PHE A 2 -15.87 -10.12 59.70
CA PHE A 2 -17.27 -9.83 59.32
C PHE A 2 -17.50 -8.35 58.91
N LYS A 3 -16.48 -7.71 58.29
CA LYS A 3 -16.56 -6.31 57.82
C LYS A 3 -15.96 -6.06 56.43
N LYS A 4 -15.65 -7.12 55.66
CA LYS A 4 -15.12 -7.03 54.29
C LYS A 4 -16.03 -7.64 53.21
N LEU A 5 -17.24 -8.09 53.56
CA LEU A 5 -18.19 -8.72 52.62
C LEU A 5 -19.41 -7.84 52.25
N ILE A 6 -19.56 -6.64 52.79
CA ILE A 6 -20.74 -5.76 52.55
C ILE A 6 -20.41 -4.55 51.65
N LEU A 7 -19.14 -4.27 51.37
CA LEU A 7 -18.75 -3.22 50.40
C LEU A 7 -18.62 -3.73 48.95
N LEU A 8 -18.70 -5.05 48.70
CA LEU A 8 -18.56 -5.61 47.34
C LEU A 8 -19.90 -5.83 46.62
N SER A 9 -21.03 -5.69 47.31
CA SER A 9 -22.37 -5.95 46.76
C SER A 9 -23.17 -4.69 46.44
N VAL A 10 -22.66 -3.49 46.76
CA VAL A 10 -23.29 -2.19 46.44
C VAL A 10 -22.58 -1.45 45.30
N PHE A 11 -21.41 -1.93 44.86
CA PHE A 11 -20.66 -1.32 43.74
C PHE A 11 -20.91 -1.98 42.37
N PHE A 12 -21.75 -3.03 42.31
CA PHE A 12 -22.02 -3.80 41.08
C PHE A 12 -23.43 -3.64 40.49
N ILE A 13 -24.25 -2.71 41.00
CA ILE A 13 -25.64 -2.50 40.54
C ILE A 13 -25.86 -1.12 39.85
N VAL A 14 -24.82 -0.27 39.71
CA VAL A 14 -24.95 1.06 39.06
C VAL A 14 -24.23 1.16 37.69
N GLN A 15 -23.58 0.10 37.21
CA GLN A 15 -23.01 0.05 35.85
C GLN A 15 -23.69 -1.02 35.00
N SER A 16 -24.95 -0.80 34.65
CA SER A 16 -25.62 -1.46 33.51
C SER A 16 -26.91 -0.75 33.15
N PHE A 17 -26.84 0.56 32.86
CA PHE A 17 -27.77 1.12 31.88
C PHE A 17 -27.27 0.69 30.48
N GLN A 18 -27.49 -0.58 30.17
CA GLN A 18 -27.53 -0.99 28.78
C GLN A 18 -28.76 -0.31 28.17
N PHE A 19 -28.56 0.36 27.04
CA PHE A 19 -29.64 0.73 26.14
C PHE A 19 -30.35 -0.56 25.72
N VAL A 20 -31.43 -0.89 26.42
CA VAL A 20 -32.38 -1.88 25.96
C VAL A 20 -33.50 -1.10 25.30
N GLN A 21 -33.43 -0.97 23.97
CA GLN A 21 -34.66 -0.88 23.18
C GLN A 21 -35.32 -2.25 23.31
N ILE A 22 -36.43 -2.33 24.04
CA ILE A 22 -37.25 -3.55 24.05
C ILE A 22 -38.19 -3.41 22.86
N ASN A 23 -37.71 -3.76 21.67
CA ASN A 23 -38.58 -4.01 20.53
C ASN A 23 -39.53 -5.16 20.90
N PHE A 24 -40.83 -4.97 20.67
CA PHE A 24 -41.81 -6.06 20.67
C PHE A 24 -41.25 -7.21 19.83
N ALA A 25 -41.21 -8.41 20.42
CA ALA A 25 -40.38 -9.55 19.99
C ALA A 25 -40.44 -9.85 18.47
N GLN A 26 -39.53 -9.23 17.74
CA GLN A 26 -39.08 -9.63 16.41
C GLN A 26 -37.75 -10.34 16.60
N ASP A 27 -37.71 -11.60 16.20
CA ASP A 27 -36.53 -12.45 16.36
C ASP A 27 -35.34 -11.80 15.63
N THR A 28 -34.36 -11.33 16.41
CA THR A 28 -33.21 -10.54 15.94
C THR A 28 -31.94 -11.29 16.26
N ILE A 29 -31.14 -11.57 15.23
CA ILE A 29 -29.85 -12.23 15.39
C ILE A 29 -28.75 -11.17 15.44
N TRP A 30 -27.94 -11.19 16.50
CA TRP A 30 -26.84 -10.26 16.68
C TRP A 30 -25.49 -10.89 16.31
N THR A 31 -24.75 -10.23 15.42
CA THR A 31 -23.36 -10.59 15.10
C THR A 31 -22.43 -9.50 15.60
N LYS A 32 -21.51 -9.82 16.51
CA LYS A 32 -20.50 -8.87 17.01
C LYS A 32 -19.25 -8.98 16.16
N VAL A 33 -18.70 -7.84 15.74
CA VAL A 33 -17.48 -7.77 14.93
C VAL A 33 -16.33 -7.22 15.75
N PHE A 34 -16.47 -5.99 16.24
CA PHE A 34 -15.51 -5.37 17.14
C PHE A 34 -16.20 -4.95 18.44
N ASN A 35 -15.44 -4.91 19.51
CA ASN A 35 -15.74 -4.15 20.72
C ASN A 35 -14.62 -3.14 21.00
N TYR A 36 -14.85 -2.18 21.89
CA TYR A 36 -13.87 -1.12 22.19
C TYR A 36 -12.47 -1.61 22.61
N ASN A 37 -12.32 -2.85 23.07
CA ASN A 37 -11.02 -3.42 23.47
C ASN A 37 -10.31 -4.19 22.33
N SER A 38 -10.91 -4.27 21.13
CA SER A 38 -10.37 -5.03 20.00
C SER A 38 -8.98 -4.53 19.61
N LYS A 39 -8.02 -5.47 19.52
CA LYS A 39 -6.60 -5.21 19.21
C LYS A 39 -6.26 -5.28 17.73
N THR A 40 -7.20 -5.70 16.90
CA THR A 40 -7.12 -5.71 15.44
C THR A 40 -8.30 -4.93 14.86
N ARG A 41 -8.14 -4.45 13.63
CA ARG A 41 -9.18 -3.88 12.77
C ARG A 41 -9.35 -4.69 11.48
N ASP A 42 -8.85 -5.92 11.51
CA ASP A 42 -8.92 -6.92 10.45
C ASP A 42 -9.15 -8.29 11.12
N THR A 43 -10.30 -8.91 10.86
CA THR A 43 -10.70 -10.16 11.50
C THR A 43 -11.60 -10.98 10.59
N LEU A 44 -11.72 -12.28 10.87
CA LEU A 44 -12.79 -13.09 10.31
C LEU A 44 -14.04 -12.96 11.19
N VAL A 45 -15.19 -12.75 10.56
CA VAL A 45 -16.50 -12.64 11.19
C VAL A 45 -17.39 -13.77 10.66
N GLN A 46 -18.05 -14.48 11.57
CA GLN A 46 -19.06 -15.46 11.23
C GLN A 46 -20.43 -14.78 11.19
N PHE A 47 -20.94 -14.52 9.98
CA PHE A 47 -22.30 -14.03 9.78
C PHE A 47 -23.31 -15.19 9.71
N PRO A 48 -24.62 -14.92 9.90
CA PRO A 48 -25.66 -15.94 9.75
C PRO A 48 -25.60 -16.60 8.37
N ALA A 49 -25.71 -17.93 8.33
CA ALA A 49 -25.75 -18.68 7.07
C ALA A 49 -27.14 -18.59 6.41
N GLY A 50 -27.23 -18.95 5.12
CA GLY A 50 -28.49 -19.10 4.38
C GLY A 50 -28.88 -17.90 3.51
N ASP A 51 -30.15 -17.85 3.08
CA ASP A 51 -30.72 -16.74 2.34
C ASP A 51 -31.08 -15.59 3.29
N HIS A 52 -30.59 -14.39 3.01
CA HIS A 52 -30.79 -13.21 3.85
C HIS A 52 -32.05 -12.42 3.50
N ASN A 53 -32.81 -12.85 2.48
CA ASN A 53 -34.17 -12.35 2.24
C ASN A 53 -35.20 -12.77 3.31
N GLN A 54 -34.77 -13.53 4.33
CA GLN A 54 -35.54 -13.79 5.55
C GLN A 54 -35.44 -12.66 6.60
N TYR A 55 -34.62 -11.64 6.34
CA TYR A 55 -34.46 -10.46 7.19
C TYR A 55 -35.10 -9.25 6.50
N GLU A 56 -35.92 -8.50 7.22
CA GLU A 56 -36.46 -7.24 6.69
C GLU A 56 -35.40 -6.14 6.64
N LYS A 57 -34.49 -6.16 7.62
CA LYS A 57 -33.42 -5.19 7.79
C LYS A 57 -32.18 -5.87 8.36
N ILE A 58 -31.03 -5.44 7.85
CA ILE A 58 -29.72 -5.71 8.44
C ILE A 58 -29.14 -4.36 8.84
N LEU A 59 -29.03 -4.11 10.14
CA LEU A 59 -28.56 -2.83 10.67
C LEU A 59 -27.14 -2.97 11.21
N MET A 60 -26.24 -2.11 10.77
CA MET A 60 -24.89 -1.97 11.32
C MET A 60 -24.89 -0.88 12.38
N TYR A 61 -24.66 -1.27 13.63
CA TYR A 61 -24.41 -0.35 14.73
C TYR A 61 -22.92 -0.04 14.75
N TYR A 62 -22.57 1.17 14.36
CA TYR A 62 -21.22 1.69 14.28
C TYR A 62 -20.98 2.62 15.47
N SER A 63 -20.37 2.08 16.53
CA SER A 63 -20.12 2.82 17.77
C SER A 63 -18.65 3.20 17.91
N MET A 64 -18.39 4.44 18.34
CA MET A 64 -17.05 5.00 18.47
C MET A 64 -16.91 5.71 19.82
N ARG A 65 -15.74 5.58 20.45
CA ARG A 65 -15.36 6.39 21.62
C ARG A 65 -13.87 6.74 21.60
N CYS A 66 -13.52 7.84 22.26
CA CYS A 66 -12.11 8.14 22.53
C CYS A 66 -11.46 7.05 23.39
N LYS A 67 -10.15 6.83 23.25
CA LYS A 67 -9.42 5.77 23.96
C LYS A 67 -9.68 5.84 25.47
N LYS A 68 -10.23 4.75 26.03
CA LYS A 68 -10.66 4.67 27.44
C LYS A 68 -11.63 5.77 27.90
N GLY A 69 -12.36 6.41 26.99
CA GLY A 69 -13.24 7.55 27.30
C GLY A 69 -12.50 8.81 27.74
N LEU A 70 -11.20 8.94 27.42
CA LEU A 70 -10.39 10.11 27.76
C LEU A 70 -10.52 11.21 26.70
N VAL A 71 -10.20 12.45 27.07
CA VAL A 71 -10.22 13.61 26.18
C VAL A 71 -8.78 14.04 25.86
N SER A 72 -8.45 14.19 24.59
CA SER A 72 -7.14 14.68 24.15
C SER A 72 -7.00 16.19 24.39
N THR A 73 -5.81 16.63 24.78
CA THR A 73 -5.50 18.05 25.02
C THR A 73 -4.43 18.55 24.04
N SER A 74 -4.23 19.86 23.94
CA SER A 74 -3.18 20.44 23.10
C SER A 74 -1.76 19.98 23.48
N THR A 75 -1.54 19.56 24.73
CA THR A 75 -0.27 19.03 25.25
C THR A 75 -0.16 17.51 25.13
N ASN A 76 -1.29 16.79 25.13
CA ASN A 76 -1.34 15.35 24.95
C ASN A 76 -2.40 14.99 23.91
N ARG A 77 -2.02 15.18 22.64
CA ARG A 77 -2.92 15.24 21.49
C ARG A 77 -3.52 13.88 21.08
N ASN A 78 -3.02 12.77 21.64
CA ASN A 78 -3.45 11.41 21.34
C ASN A 78 -3.81 10.61 22.61
N LEU A 79 -4.13 11.29 23.72
CA LEU A 79 -4.55 10.64 24.97
C LEU A 79 -5.86 9.86 24.82
N GLY A 80 -6.83 10.49 24.15
CA GLY A 80 -8.17 10.00 23.88
C GLY A 80 -8.37 9.70 22.39
N CYS A 81 -9.21 10.50 21.73
CA CYS A 81 -9.36 10.48 20.27
C CYS A 81 -8.07 11.00 19.60
N GLY A 82 -7.82 10.58 18.37
CA GLY A 82 -6.64 10.98 17.59
C GLY A 82 -6.61 12.47 17.29
N GLU A 83 -5.42 13.07 17.15
CA GLU A 83 -5.31 14.50 16.84
C GLU A 83 -5.99 14.87 15.51
N TRP A 84 -5.73 14.06 14.47
CA TRP A 84 -6.11 14.33 13.09
C TRP A 84 -7.30 13.48 12.65
N ASP A 85 -8.05 14.01 11.70
CA ASP A 85 -9.05 13.28 10.96
C ASP A 85 -8.41 12.39 9.89
N TYR A 86 -9.01 11.23 9.65
CA TYR A 86 -8.57 10.28 8.64
C TYR A 86 -9.76 9.54 8.05
N SER A 87 -9.65 9.16 6.77
CA SER A 87 -10.57 8.20 6.18
C SER A 87 -10.51 6.85 6.89
N CYS A 88 -11.68 6.30 7.16
CA CYS A 88 -11.88 5.07 7.90
C CYS A 88 -12.99 4.28 7.21
N ASN A 89 -12.59 3.44 6.26
CA ASN A 89 -13.52 2.73 5.38
C ASN A 89 -13.73 1.31 5.91
N THR A 90 -14.98 0.90 6.04
CA THR A 90 -15.39 -0.40 6.60
C THR A 90 -15.75 -1.35 5.48
N ASN A 91 -15.06 -2.49 5.41
CA ASN A 91 -15.10 -3.39 4.27
C ASN A 91 -15.36 -4.85 4.67
N VAL A 92 -15.98 -5.59 3.74
CA VAL A 92 -16.07 -7.04 3.76
C VAL A 92 -15.41 -7.61 2.52
N ILE A 93 -14.53 -8.61 2.69
CA ILE A 93 -13.90 -9.35 1.60
C ILE A 93 -14.64 -10.66 1.39
N ASP A 94 -15.08 -10.89 0.15
CA ASP A 94 -15.66 -12.15 -0.29
C ASP A 94 -14.70 -12.86 -1.26
N SER A 95 -14.06 -13.93 -0.79
CA SER A 95 -13.16 -14.76 -1.61
C SER A 95 -13.88 -15.63 -2.65
N SER A 96 -15.22 -15.74 -2.59
CA SER A 96 -16.01 -16.45 -3.59
C SER A 96 -16.37 -15.59 -4.81
N ALA A 97 -16.13 -14.27 -4.71
CA ALA A 97 -16.33 -13.31 -5.79
C ALA A 97 -14.99 -12.67 -6.17
N THR A 98 -14.90 -12.22 -7.42
CA THR A 98 -13.70 -11.61 -7.98
C THR A 98 -13.99 -10.18 -8.37
N ASP A 99 -13.11 -9.28 -7.96
CA ASP A 99 -13.02 -7.92 -8.48
C ASP A 99 -11.80 -7.81 -9.40
N SER A 100 -11.80 -6.81 -10.28
CA SER A 100 -10.77 -6.66 -11.28
C SER A 100 -10.44 -5.22 -11.61
N LEU A 101 -9.20 -4.95 -11.98
CA LEU A 101 -8.75 -3.68 -12.57
C LEU A 101 -8.12 -3.92 -13.93
N LYS A 102 -8.48 -3.08 -14.90
CA LYS A 102 -7.79 -3.01 -16.17
C LYS A 102 -6.31 -2.67 -15.95
N ALA A 103 -5.44 -3.36 -16.65
CA ALA A 103 -4.00 -3.19 -16.63
C ALA A 103 -3.41 -3.47 -18.01
N THR A 104 -2.21 -2.97 -18.26
CA THR A 104 -1.46 -3.22 -19.49
C THR A 104 -0.12 -3.90 -19.19
N HIS A 105 0.36 -4.71 -20.13
CA HIS A 105 1.66 -5.37 -20.08
C HIS A 105 2.19 -5.52 -21.51
N PRO A 106 3.48 -5.34 -21.82
CA PRO A 106 3.97 -5.60 -23.17
C PRO A 106 3.83 -7.09 -23.53
N ASN A 107 3.57 -7.41 -24.79
CA ASN A 107 3.56 -8.79 -25.30
C ASN A 107 4.95 -9.45 -25.26
N TYR A 108 6.02 -8.67 -25.18
CA TYR A 108 7.39 -9.15 -24.96
C TYR A 108 8.13 -8.30 -23.93
N ILE A 109 8.94 -8.95 -23.10
CA ILE A 109 9.98 -8.28 -22.31
C ILE A 109 11.33 -8.79 -22.82
N ILE A 110 12.18 -7.85 -23.25
CA ILE A 110 13.53 -8.13 -23.75
C ILE A 110 14.51 -7.48 -22.78
N ASN A 111 15.28 -8.30 -22.07
CA ASN A 111 16.17 -7.81 -21.03
C ASN A 111 17.26 -6.90 -21.60
N GLY A 112 17.47 -5.73 -20.99
CA GLY A 112 18.50 -4.78 -21.44
C GLY A 112 18.21 -4.08 -22.77
N TYR A 113 16.98 -4.14 -23.27
CA TYR A 113 16.58 -3.54 -24.54
C TYR A 113 15.33 -2.67 -24.36
N SER A 114 15.33 -1.47 -24.93
CA SER A 114 14.30 -0.44 -24.68
C SER A 114 13.45 -0.06 -25.89
N GLU A 115 13.83 -0.46 -27.10
CA GLU A 115 13.05 -0.15 -28.30
C GLU A 115 11.79 -1.00 -28.41
N ASN A 116 10.78 -0.49 -29.12
CA ASN A 116 9.50 -1.19 -29.31
C ASN A 116 9.54 -2.23 -30.45
N PHE A 117 10.69 -2.45 -31.07
CA PHE A 117 10.89 -3.48 -32.09
C PHE A 117 12.26 -4.12 -31.89
N PHE A 118 12.40 -5.42 -32.07
CA PHE A 118 13.65 -6.15 -31.90
C PHE A 118 13.94 -7.00 -33.13
N PRO A 119 14.79 -6.53 -34.05
CA PRO A 119 15.21 -7.29 -35.22
C PRO A 119 16.21 -8.34 -34.78
N TYR A 120 15.99 -9.61 -35.14
CA TYR A 120 16.75 -10.70 -34.53
C TYR A 120 17.22 -11.76 -35.52
N LEU A 121 18.20 -12.55 -35.07
CA LEU A 121 18.61 -13.83 -35.66
C LEU A 121 18.49 -14.94 -34.61
N SER A 122 18.08 -16.13 -35.04
CA SER A 122 18.11 -17.36 -34.22
C SER A 122 19.51 -17.97 -34.05
N SER A 123 20.49 -17.46 -34.81
CA SER A 123 21.90 -17.89 -34.79
C SER A 123 22.82 -16.77 -34.28
N PRO A 124 23.98 -17.10 -33.70
CA PRO A 124 24.89 -16.09 -33.14
C PRO A 124 25.45 -15.10 -34.17
N THR A 125 25.55 -13.84 -33.77
CA THR A 125 26.33 -12.79 -34.46
C THR A 125 27.72 -12.65 -33.85
N TYR A 126 28.67 -12.05 -34.57
CA TYR A 126 30.07 -11.91 -34.12
C TYR A 126 30.63 -10.51 -34.38
N THR A 127 31.37 -10.00 -33.40
CA THR A 127 32.31 -8.88 -33.54
C THR A 127 33.65 -9.41 -34.04
N LEU A 128 34.27 -8.71 -35.00
CA LEU A 128 35.50 -9.17 -35.65
C LEU A 128 36.70 -8.31 -35.25
N HIS A 129 37.85 -8.94 -35.01
CA HIS A 129 39.13 -8.26 -34.87
C HIS A 129 40.06 -8.70 -36.00
N GLN A 130 40.60 -7.74 -36.76
CA GLN A 130 41.49 -7.98 -37.87
C GLN A 130 42.91 -7.55 -37.52
N PHE A 131 43.86 -8.44 -37.83
CA PHE A 131 45.28 -8.23 -37.55
C PHE A 131 46.05 -8.26 -38.86
N PRO A 132 46.95 -7.30 -39.11
CA PRO A 132 47.88 -7.35 -40.24
C PRO A 132 48.67 -8.66 -40.20
N ALA A 133 48.88 -9.31 -41.34
CA ALA A 133 49.68 -10.53 -41.42
C ALA A 133 50.55 -10.50 -42.67
N LYS A 134 51.75 -11.08 -42.60
CA LYS A 134 52.65 -11.20 -43.76
C LYS A 134 52.77 -12.64 -44.23
N ASN A 135 52.61 -12.88 -45.53
CA ASN A 135 52.95 -14.15 -46.15
C ASN A 135 54.38 -14.07 -46.70
N LEU A 136 55.32 -14.78 -46.06
CA LEU A 136 56.74 -14.77 -46.45
C LEU A 136 57.07 -15.97 -47.34
N THR A 137 57.64 -15.70 -48.52
CA THR A 137 58.23 -16.72 -49.40
C THR A 137 59.74 -16.54 -49.43
N ILE A 138 60.48 -17.51 -48.88
CA ILE A 138 61.96 -17.48 -48.86
C ILE A 138 62.48 -17.79 -50.26
N GLN A 139 63.30 -16.90 -50.82
CA GLN A 139 63.93 -17.08 -52.12
C GLN A 139 65.33 -17.70 -52.00
N SER A 140 66.15 -17.19 -51.08
CA SER A 140 67.49 -17.70 -50.82
C SER A 140 68.00 -17.28 -49.44
N SER A 141 69.06 -17.95 -48.95
CA SER A 141 69.70 -17.64 -47.67
C SER A 141 71.22 -17.81 -47.76
N SER A 142 71.99 -16.99 -47.03
CA SER A 142 73.45 -17.04 -47.02
C SER A 142 74.04 -16.72 -45.64
N ASN A 143 75.23 -17.25 -45.35
CA ASN A 143 75.97 -17.04 -44.10
C ASN A 143 75.16 -17.33 -42.83
N LEU A 144 74.32 -18.37 -42.88
CA LEU A 144 73.48 -18.74 -41.75
C LEU A 144 74.32 -19.39 -40.64
N SER A 145 74.21 -18.86 -39.43
CA SER A 145 74.71 -19.49 -38.21
C SER A 145 73.59 -19.61 -37.19
N LEU A 146 73.49 -20.79 -36.59
CA LEU A 146 72.54 -21.10 -35.54
C LEU A 146 73.26 -21.05 -34.19
N ILE A 147 72.78 -20.22 -33.28
CA ILE A 147 73.43 -19.95 -32.00
C ILE A 147 72.46 -20.32 -30.89
N ASN A 148 72.79 -21.40 -30.18
CA ASN A 148 72.06 -21.79 -28.98
C ASN A 148 72.49 -20.89 -27.81
N VAL A 149 71.52 -20.33 -27.10
CA VAL A 149 71.72 -19.57 -25.86
C VAL A 149 70.79 -20.13 -24.79
N GLY A 150 71.05 -19.85 -23.52
CA GLY A 150 70.26 -20.42 -22.42
C GLY A 150 70.90 -21.66 -21.79
N ASN A 151 70.09 -22.48 -21.14
CA ASN A 151 70.57 -23.57 -20.26
C ASN A 151 70.51 -24.92 -21.01
N THR A 152 71.52 -25.77 -20.85
CA THR A 152 71.58 -27.08 -21.57
C THR A 152 70.83 -28.22 -20.87
N GLY A 153 70.00 -27.91 -19.86
CA GLY A 153 69.26 -28.87 -19.05
C GLY A 153 67.96 -29.41 -19.66
N SER A 154 67.21 -30.19 -18.87
CA SER A 154 65.96 -30.88 -19.25
C SER A 154 64.95 -29.94 -19.91
N ALA A 155 64.44 -30.34 -21.07
CA ALA A 155 63.44 -29.60 -21.82
C ALA A 155 62.14 -30.40 -21.91
N SER A 156 61.01 -29.71 -22.02
CA SER A 156 59.68 -30.31 -22.12
C SER A 156 58.85 -29.61 -23.18
N PHE A 157 57.99 -30.37 -23.86
CA PHE A 157 57.07 -29.81 -24.83
C PHE A 157 55.81 -29.29 -24.10
N PHE A 158 55.45 -28.04 -24.36
CA PHE A 158 54.22 -27.42 -23.86
C PHE A 158 53.23 -27.25 -25.01
N SER A 159 52.00 -27.74 -24.80
CA SER A 159 50.94 -27.68 -25.81
C SER A 159 50.44 -26.24 -25.99
N VAL A 160 50.22 -25.87 -27.25
CA VAL A 160 49.58 -24.61 -27.65
C VAL A 160 48.04 -24.75 -27.54
N GLN A 161 47.50 -25.98 -27.48
CA GLN A 161 46.05 -26.25 -27.42
C GLN A 161 45.35 -25.60 -26.22
N ASP A 162 46.02 -25.52 -25.07
CA ASP A 162 45.41 -25.03 -23.83
C ASP A 162 45.16 -23.52 -23.83
N ASN A 163 45.65 -22.80 -24.85
CA ASN A 163 45.66 -21.34 -24.89
C ASN A 163 45.20 -20.81 -26.25
N LYS A 164 43.95 -20.36 -26.34
CA LYS A 164 43.39 -19.79 -27.60
C LYS A 164 44.04 -18.49 -28.01
N SER A 165 44.50 -17.72 -27.03
CA SER A 165 45.38 -16.57 -27.22
C SER A 165 46.39 -16.51 -26.08
N ILE A 166 47.58 -15.98 -26.34
CA ILE A 166 48.60 -15.74 -25.31
C ILE A 166 49.16 -14.34 -25.47
N LYS A 167 49.66 -13.79 -24.36
CA LYS A 167 50.61 -12.69 -24.33
C LYS A 167 51.71 -13.02 -23.33
N ALA A 168 52.95 -13.10 -23.79
CA ALA A 168 54.08 -13.50 -22.96
C ALA A 168 55.31 -12.62 -23.19
N TYR A 169 56.04 -12.34 -22.11
CA TYR A 169 57.30 -11.62 -22.07
C TYR A 169 58.40 -12.58 -21.63
N TYR A 170 59.15 -13.11 -22.60
CA TYR A 170 60.27 -14.02 -22.36
C TYR A 170 61.58 -13.25 -22.26
N ILE A 171 62.31 -13.49 -21.19
CA ILE A 171 63.52 -12.74 -20.83
C ILE A 171 64.73 -13.57 -21.17
N PHE A 172 65.65 -13.01 -21.96
CA PHE A 172 67.00 -13.55 -22.20
C PHE A 172 68.04 -12.65 -21.53
N ASN A 173 68.56 -13.09 -20.41
CA ASN A 173 69.51 -12.36 -19.59
C ASN A 173 70.87 -12.18 -20.30
N LYS A 174 71.51 -11.01 -20.18
CA LYS A 174 72.83 -10.75 -20.78
C LYS A 174 73.88 -11.82 -20.46
N SER A 175 73.82 -12.42 -19.26
CA SER A 175 74.77 -13.45 -18.81
C SER A 175 74.63 -14.82 -19.52
N GLU A 176 73.49 -15.13 -20.13
CA GLU A 176 73.28 -16.36 -20.91
C GLU A 176 73.44 -16.16 -22.42
N LEU A 177 73.66 -14.90 -22.86
CA LEU A 177 73.90 -14.54 -24.25
C LEU A 177 75.39 -14.60 -24.65
N ASN A 178 76.27 -15.16 -23.80
CA ASN A 178 77.73 -15.17 -24.00
C ASN A 178 78.20 -15.85 -25.30
N GLY A 179 77.37 -16.70 -25.93
CA GLY A 179 77.64 -17.31 -27.24
C GLY A 179 77.12 -16.52 -28.45
N LEU A 180 76.35 -15.46 -28.23
CA LEU A 180 75.71 -14.64 -29.27
C LEU A 180 76.54 -13.36 -29.53
N PRO A 181 77.27 -13.26 -30.66
CA PRO A 181 78.05 -12.06 -30.96
C PRO A 181 77.13 -10.88 -31.26
N ALA A 182 77.57 -9.66 -30.92
CA ALA A 182 76.86 -8.41 -31.24
C ALA A 182 76.55 -8.28 -32.75
N GLY A 183 75.55 -7.44 -33.08
CA GLY A 183 75.09 -7.19 -34.44
C GLY A 183 73.71 -7.79 -34.72
N ASN A 184 73.37 -7.94 -35.99
CA ASN A 184 72.00 -8.27 -36.41
C ASN A 184 71.64 -9.75 -36.15
N ILE A 185 70.45 -9.95 -35.61
CA ILE A 185 69.74 -11.23 -35.49
C ILE A 185 68.69 -11.25 -36.61
N GLN A 186 68.60 -12.36 -37.33
CA GLN A 186 67.77 -12.51 -38.53
C GLN A 186 66.58 -13.46 -38.32
N GLY A 187 66.56 -14.23 -37.24
CA GLY A 187 65.42 -15.09 -36.90
C GLY A 187 65.61 -15.86 -35.61
N LEU A 188 64.58 -16.62 -35.23
CA LEU A 188 64.61 -17.60 -34.14
C LEU A 188 64.22 -18.97 -34.69
N ARG A 189 64.90 -20.02 -34.24
CA ARG A 189 64.49 -21.41 -34.48
C ARG A 189 63.87 -21.97 -33.21
N LEU A 190 62.68 -22.55 -33.36
CA LEU A 190 61.95 -23.26 -32.31
C LEU A 190 61.91 -24.75 -32.64
N ASN A 191 61.92 -25.60 -31.63
CA ASN A 191 61.57 -27.01 -31.79
C ASN A 191 60.08 -27.19 -31.53
N ALA A 192 59.39 -27.82 -32.47
CA ALA A 192 57.96 -28.05 -32.46
C ALA A 192 57.63 -29.54 -32.57
N GLN A 193 56.55 -29.97 -31.92
CA GLN A 193 55.99 -31.30 -32.02
C GLN A 193 54.52 -31.21 -32.46
N GLY A 194 54.07 -32.25 -33.17
CA GLY A 194 52.71 -32.36 -33.70
C GLY A 194 52.42 -31.43 -34.88
N MET A 195 51.19 -31.48 -35.37
CA MET A 195 50.73 -30.71 -36.52
C MET A 195 49.71 -29.68 -36.05
N GLY A 196 49.76 -28.45 -36.54
CA GLY A 196 48.74 -27.45 -36.19
C GLY A 196 49.04 -26.08 -36.78
N GLU A 197 48.05 -25.20 -36.78
CA GLU A 197 48.14 -23.85 -37.33
C GLU A 197 47.70 -22.80 -36.31
N ILE A 198 48.61 -21.86 -36.04
CA ILE A 198 48.33 -20.62 -35.32
C ILE A 198 47.85 -19.59 -36.34
N ASP A 199 46.62 -19.10 -36.16
CA ASP A 199 45.96 -18.20 -37.12
C ASP A 199 46.63 -16.83 -37.22
N HIS A 200 47.27 -16.39 -36.14
CA HIS A 200 48.06 -15.18 -36.12
C HIS A 200 49.09 -15.25 -35.00
N PHE A 201 50.37 -15.04 -35.33
CA PHE A 201 51.49 -15.02 -34.40
C PHE A 201 52.32 -13.77 -34.60
N THR A 202 52.54 -13.05 -33.51
CA THR A 202 53.34 -11.82 -33.46
C THR A 202 54.48 -12.00 -32.46
N CYS A 203 55.70 -11.75 -32.95
CA CYS A 203 56.92 -11.70 -32.17
C CYS A 203 57.48 -10.29 -32.24
N ARG A 204 57.66 -9.67 -31.08
CA ARG A 204 58.35 -8.38 -30.97
C ARG A 204 59.54 -8.50 -30.05
N ILE A 205 60.60 -7.76 -30.35
CA ILE A 205 61.85 -7.83 -29.59
C ILE A 205 62.23 -6.43 -29.10
N ALA A 206 62.60 -6.36 -27.84
CA ALA A 206 63.17 -5.19 -27.19
C ALA A 206 64.53 -5.52 -26.55
N LYS A 207 65.25 -4.48 -26.19
CA LYS A 207 66.52 -4.55 -25.44
C LYS A 207 66.42 -3.70 -24.18
N MET A 208 67.03 -4.17 -23.10
CA MET A 208 67.05 -3.50 -21.79
C MET A 208 68.44 -3.63 -21.16
N THR A 209 68.88 -2.65 -20.38
CA THR A 209 70.18 -2.69 -19.68
C THR A 209 70.06 -2.96 -18.18
N ASP A 210 68.93 -2.57 -17.60
CA ASP A 210 68.67 -2.71 -16.16
C ASP A 210 68.21 -4.14 -15.81
N ASP A 211 68.53 -4.60 -14.61
CA ASP A 211 68.18 -5.93 -14.10
C ASP A 211 66.80 -5.93 -13.38
N ASP A 212 65.89 -5.03 -13.77
CA ASP A 212 64.52 -4.89 -13.24
C ASP A 212 63.51 -5.52 -14.20
N PHE A 213 63.10 -6.75 -13.90
CA PHE A 213 62.23 -7.58 -14.73
C PHE A 213 60.76 -7.55 -14.30
N GLU A 214 60.36 -6.57 -13.51
CA GLU A 214 58.96 -6.40 -13.14
C GLU A 214 58.09 -6.17 -14.39
N LEU A 215 56.90 -6.78 -14.41
CA LEU A 215 56.03 -6.81 -15.59
C LEU A 215 55.73 -5.41 -16.15
N GLU A 216 55.54 -4.42 -15.27
CA GLU A 216 55.24 -3.04 -15.66
C GLU A 216 56.42 -2.41 -16.43
N ASN A 217 57.65 -2.72 -16.05
CA ASN A 217 58.83 -2.27 -16.78
C ASN A 217 58.93 -2.96 -18.15
N LEU A 218 58.63 -4.26 -18.22
CA LEU A 218 58.64 -5.02 -19.48
C LEU A 218 57.60 -4.52 -20.48
N LYS A 219 56.40 -4.16 -20.02
CA LYS A 219 55.32 -3.61 -20.86
C LYS A 219 55.69 -2.26 -21.48
N ASN A 220 56.46 -1.45 -20.78
CA ASN A 220 56.82 -0.08 -21.18
C ASN A 220 58.07 0.02 -22.07
N LEU A 221 58.67 -1.11 -22.48
CA LEU A 221 59.81 -1.12 -23.40
C LEU A 221 59.41 -0.75 -24.84
N VAL A 222 60.37 -0.24 -25.61
CA VAL A 222 60.20 0.01 -27.04
C VAL A 222 60.46 -1.28 -27.83
N TYR A 223 59.39 -1.93 -28.27
CA TYR A 223 59.45 -3.17 -29.05
C TYR A 223 59.53 -2.93 -30.56
N SER A 224 60.28 -3.77 -31.26
CA SER A 224 60.25 -3.88 -32.73
C SER A 224 59.53 -5.16 -33.14
N THR A 225 58.44 -5.05 -33.91
CA THR A 225 57.78 -6.21 -34.53
C THR A 225 58.71 -6.85 -35.55
N VAL A 226 59.07 -8.11 -35.33
CA VAL A 226 59.99 -8.87 -36.20
C VAL A 226 59.29 -10.00 -36.94
N VAL A 227 58.22 -10.56 -36.36
CA VAL A 227 57.37 -11.57 -37.00
C VAL A 227 55.92 -11.20 -36.75
N GLU A 228 55.09 -11.28 -37.79
CA GLU A 228 53.65 -11.05 -37.71
C GLU A 228 53.00 -11.81 -38.88
N ARG A 229 52.58 -13.05 -38.63
CA ARG A 229 52.09 -13.99 -39.66
C ARG A 229 51.43 -15.23 -39.07
N LYS A 230 50.79 -16.03 -39.93
CA LYS A 230 50.37 -17.41 -39.62
C LYS A 230 51.58 -18.31 -39.41
N ILE A 231 51.48 -19.22 -38.44
CA ILE A 231 52.52 -20.24 -38.17
C ILE A 231 51.90 -21.61 -38.31
N LYS A 232 52.44 -22.42 -39.22
CA LYS A 232 52.10 -23.83 -39.39
C LYS A 232 53.22 -24.67 -38.79
N GLY A 233 52.87 -25.56 -37.87
CA GLY A 233 53.76 -26.61 -37.39
C GLY A 233 53.49 -27.91 -38.11
N GLU A 234 54.56 -28.56 -38.58
CA GLU A 234 54.55 -29.87 -39.24
C GLU A 234 55.40 -30.90 -38.45
N GLY A 235 55.74 -30.57 -37.19
CA GLY A 235 56.74 -31.27 -36.39
C GLY A 235 58.20 -30.93 -36.77
N GLY A 236 59.14 -31.11 -35.84
CA GLY A 236 60.56 -30.83 -36.05
C GLY A 236 60.97 -29.42 -35.62
N THR A 237 61.42 -28.58 -36.55
CA THR A 237 61.89 -27.21 -36.26
C THR A 237 61.09 -26.17 -37.05
N ILE A 238 60.77 -25.04 -36.42
CA ILE A 238 60.13 -23.88 -37.06
C ILE A 238 61.08 -22.69 -37.03
N ASP A 239 61.33 -22.11 -38.21
CA ASP A 239 62.12 -20.89 -38.36
C ASP A 239 61.23 -19.65 -38.42
N LEU A 240 61.29 -18.86 -37.34
CA LEU A 240 60.71 -17.54 -37.23
C LEU A 240 61.67 -16.51 -37.84
N ILE A 241 61.64 -16.39 -39.18
CA ILE A 241 62.45 -15.42 -39.92
C ILE A 241 61.94 -14.00 -39.67
N PHE A 242 62.85 -13.10 -39.31
CA PHE A 242 62.50 -11.70 -39.06
C PHE A 242 62.31 -10.92 -40.36
N GLN A 243 61.22 -10.16 -40.43
CA GLN A 243 60.92 -9.24 -41.52
C GLN A 243 61.95 -8.09 -41.61
N LYS A 244 62.51 -7.71 -40.45
CA LYS A 244 63.61 -6.76 -40.33
C LYS A 244 64.64 -7.32 -39.35
N PRO A 245 65.95 -7.30 -39.66
CA PRO A 245 66.97 -7.75 -38.72
C PRO A 245 66.93 -6.91 -37.43
N PHE A 246 67.07 -7.57 -36.27
CA PHE A 246 67.11 -6.90 -34.97
C PHE A 246 68.57 -6.68 -34.53
N SER A 247 68.94 -5.44 -34.20
CA SER A 247 70.31 -5.08 -33.82
C SER A 247 70.50 -5.09 -32.30
N TYR A 248 71.51 -5.83 -31.84
CA TYR A 248 71.82 -6.06 -30.42
C TYR A 248 73.32 -5.81 -30.11
N ASN A 249 73.62 -5.44 -28.85
CA ASN A 249 74.97 -5.37 -28.30
C ASN A 249 75.07 -6.15 -26.97
N LEU A 250 76.29 -6.53 -26.57
CA LEU A 250 76.54 -7.44 -25.43
C LEU A 250 76.13 -6.91 -24.04
N SER A 251 75.79 -5.62 -23.89
CA SER A 251 75.38 -5.07 -22.60
C SER A 251 73.87 -5.14 -22.35
N ASN A 252 73.06 -5.64 -23.30
CA ASN A 252 71.61 -5.71 -23.12
C ASN A 252 71.13 -7.12 -22.72
N HIS A 253 69.99 -7.15 -22.04
CA HIS A 253 69.05 -8.26 -22.06
C HIS A 253 68.25 -8.21 -23.37
N ILE A 254 67.81 -9.36 -23.86
CA ILE A 254 66.85 -9.45 -24.98
C ILE A 254 65.50 -9.84 -24.40
N ILE A 255 64.48 -9.03 -24.64
CA ILE A 255 63.10 -9.31 -24.22
C ILE A 255 62.29 -9.64 -25.47
N ILE A 256 61.63 -10.81 -25.46
CA ILE A 256 60.79 -11.27 -26.55
C ILE A 256 59.34 -11.25 -26.08
N GLU A 257 58.55 -10.34 -26.67
CA GLU A 257 57.09 -10.37 -26.56
C GLU A 257 56.54 -11.33 -27.61
N VAL A 258 55.75 -12.31 -27.18
CA VAL A 258 55.00 -13.21 -28.05
C VAL A 258 53.52 -12.99 -27.80
N THR A 259 52.79 -12.72 -28.87
CA THR A 259 51.32 -12.78 -28.89
C THR A 259 50.86 -13.72 -29.98
N TYR A 260 49.83 -14.49 -29.72
CA TYR A 260 49.17 -15.26 -30.77
C TYR A 260 47.70 -15.48 -30.46
N PHE A 261 46.92 -15.80 -31.49
CA PHE A 261 45.62 -16.45 -31.33
C PHE A 261 45.43 -17.55 -32.39
N GLY A 262 44.54 -18.50 -32.10
CA GLY A 262 44.02 -19.39 -33.15
C GLY A 262 42.85 -20.26 -32.76
N ASN A 263 42.31 -20.91 -33.78
CA ASN A 263 41.16 -21.79 -33.68
C ASN A 263 41.54 -23.12 -33.03
N GLU A 264 40.80 -23.52 -31.99
CA GLU A 264 41.02 -24.75 -31.21
C GLU A 264 41.07 -26.01 -32.09
N LYS A 265 40.26 -26.07 -33.17
CA LYS A 265 40.29 -27.20 -34.11
C LYS A 265 41.52 -27.20 -35.01
N ARG A 266 42.17 -26.05 -35.22
CA ARG A 266 43.35 -25.88 -36.08
C ARG A 266 44.68 -25.97 -35.33
N ILE A 267 44.75 -25.49 -34.08
CA ILE A 267 45.96 -25.57 -33.23
C ILE A 267 46.18 -27.00 -32.69
N ASN A 268 45.19 -27.88 -32.82
CA ASN A 268 45.18 -29.23 -32.25
C ASN A 268 46.47 -30.01 -32.51
N ASP A 269 47.19 -30.34 -31.43
CA ASP A 269 48.44 -31.12 -31.32
C ASP A 269 49.76 -30.36 -31.52
N LEU A 270 49.74 -29.05 -31.76
CA LEU A 270 50.97 -28.24 -31.82
C LEU A 270 51.53 -27.99 -30.41
N ALA A 271 52.81 -28.32 -30.21
CA ALA A 271 53.55 -28.04 -28.98
C ALA A 271 54.95 -27.50 -29.28
N PHE A 272 55.50 -26.68 -28.39
CA PHE A 272 56.87 -26.15 -28.50
C PHE A 272 57.75 -26.64 -27.35
N GLU A 273 59.04 -26.84 -27.61
CA GLU A 273 60.01 -27.18 -26.57
C GLU A 273 60.33 -25.95 -25.72
N PHE A 274 60.26 -26.09 -24.39
CA PHE A 274 60.62 -25.06 -23.41
C PHE A 274 61.79 -25.52 -22.54
N GLU A 275 62.57 -24.57 -22.06
CA GLU A 275 63.67 -24.75 -21.11
C GLU A 275 63.37 -24.03 -19.78
N THR A 276 64.01 -24.48 -18.69
CA THR A 276 63.96 -23.83 -17.38
C THR A 276 65.04 -22.76 -17.23
N THR A 277 64.65 -21.56 -16.78
CA THR A 277 65.51 -20.38 -16.62
C THR A 277 65.72 -20.02 -15.15
N THR A 278 66.69 -19.15 -14.87
CA THR A 278 66.91 -18.58 -13.52
C THR A 278 66.17 -17.26 -13.29
N VAL A 279 65.72 -16.60 -14.38
CA VAL A 279 64.92 -15.37 -14.35
C VAL A 279 63.48 -15.71 -14.73
N LYS A 280 62.53 -15.16 -13.97
CA LYS A 280 61.09 -15.36 -14.20
C LYS A 280 60.65 -14.59 -15.44
N SER A 281 59.95 -15.26 -16.33
CA SER A 281 59.21 -14.64 -17.45
C SER A 281 57.75 -14.47 -17.04
N SER A 282 57.05 -13.54 -17.69
CA SER A 282 55.63 -13.27 -17.41
C SER A 282 54.76 -13.72 -18.58
N TYR A 283 53.62 -14.35 -18.32
CA TYR A 283 52.67 -14.73 -19.36
C TYR A 283 51.22 -14.62 -18.87
N ALA A 284 50.32 -14.28 -19.79
CA ALA A 284 48.87 -14.33 -19.63
C ALA A 284 48.27 -15.11 -20.79
N ASN A 285 47.26 -15.93 -20.52
CA ASN A 285 46.60 -16.75 -21.54
C ASN A 285 45.09 -16.56 -21.55
N ASN A 286 44.46 -16.98 -22.65
CA ASN A 286 43.03 -16.78 -22.90
C ASN A 286 42.15 -17.90 -22.30
N ASN A 287 42.53 -18.44 -21.13
CA ASN A 287 41.54 -19.10 -20.28
C ASN A 287 40.68 -18.07 -19.54
N ASP A 288 41.10 -16.81 -19.55
CA ASP A 288 40.35 -15.70 -18.97
C ASP A 288 39.11 -15.35 -19.81
N HIS A 289 37.96 -15.24 -19.17
CA HIS A 289 36.67 -14.88 -19.75
C HIS A 289 36.01 -13.86 -18.84
N PHE A 290 35.14 -13.05 -19.42
CA PHE A 290 34.29 -12.15 -18.69
C PHE A 290 32.83 -12.45 -18.98
N LEU A 291 31.95 -11.87 -18.17
CA LEU A 291 30.51 -11.97 -18.33
C LEU A 291 29.96 -10.61 -18.75
N GLU A 292 29.29 -10.52 -19.90
CA GLU A 292 28.44 -9.35 -20.18
C GLU A 292 27.17 -9.49 -19.35
N LEU A 293 26.81 -8.49 -18.56
CA LEU A 293 25.59 -8.42 -17.77
C LEU A 293 24.47 -7.66 -18.50
N GLY A 294 23.23 -7.91 -18.08
CA GLY A 294 22.05 -7.19 -18.53
C GLY A 294 21.15 -8.03 -19.43
N SER A 295 21.62 -8.33 -20.64
CA SER A 295 20.84 -8.98 -21.71
C SER A 295 20.35 -10.39 -21.36
N GLN A 296 21.05 -11.13 -20.50
CA GLN A 296 20.64 -12.46 -19.99
C GLN A 296 19.83 -12.42 -18.68
N GLY A 297 19.73 -11.26 -18.00
CA GLY A 297 19.10 -11.10 -16.69
C GLY A 297 20.06 -11.17 -15.50
N THR A 298 19.55 -11.53 -14.33
CA THR A 298 20.28 -11.53 -13.05
C THR A 298 20.66 -12.93 -12.58
N ALA A 299 21.71 -13.03 -11.76
CA ALA A 299 22.05 -14.25 -11.03
C ALA A 299 21.81 -14.10 -9.54
N LYS A 300 21.27 -15.16 -8.92
CA LYS A 300 21.18 -15.25 -7.47
C LYS A 300 22.44 -15.94 -6.92
N LEU A 301 23.24 -15.19 -6.18
CA LEU A 301 24.48 -15.66 -5.55
C LEU A 301 24.15 -16.38 -4.23
N PRO A 302 24.78 -17.53 -3.92
CA PRO A 302 24.65 -18.17 -2.62
C PRO A 302 25.11 -17.24 -1.48
N ALA A 303 24.17 -16.91 -0.59
CA ALA A 303 24.40 -15.94 0.49
C ALA A 303 24.94 -16.57 1.79
N GLU A 304 24.97 -17.91 1.90
CA GLU A 304 25.35 -18.60 3.15
C GLU A 304 26.73 -18.17 3.69
N PRO A 305 27.81 -18.11 2.88
CA PRO A 305 29.11 -17.61 3.37
C PRO A 305 29.05 -16.15 3.83
N MET A 306 28.22 -15.34 3.17
CA MET A 306 28.10 -13.90 3.38
C MET A 306 27.26 -13.54 4.62
N LYS A 307 26.48 -14.48 5.16
CA LYS A 307 25.70 -14.26 6.41
C LYS A 307 26.57 -13.88 7.60
N ASN A 308 27.84 -14.28 7.60
CA ASN A 308 28.81 -13.98 8.66
C ASN A 308 29.40 -12.57 8.57
N ILE A 309 29.16 -11.83 7.49
CA ILE A 309 29.60 -10.44 7.33
C ILE A 309 28.71 -9.54 8.17
N LYS A 310 29.27 -8.92 9.21
CA LYS A 310 28.54 -8.03 10.14
C LYS A 310 29.09 -6.62 10.19
N LYS A 311 30.41 -6.49 10.27
CA LYS A 311 31.10 -5.24 10.62
C LYS A 311 32.01 -4.70 9.52
N GLU A 312 32.63 -5.59 8.77
CA GLU A 312 33.64 -5.23 7.77
C GLU A 312 33.35 -5.97 6.48
N ILE A 313 33.41 -5.27 5.35
CA ILE A 313 33.22 -5.85 4.03
C ILE A 313 34.07 -5.12 3.00
N SER A 314 34.59 -5.87 2.02
CA SER A 314 35.06 -5.33 0.76
C SER A 314 34.46 -6.12 -0.39
N ILE A 315 34.07 -5.46 -1.48
CA ILE A 315 33.63 -6.09 -2.71
C ILE A 315 34.49 -5.54 -3.84
N SER A 316 35.14 -6.41 -4.60
CA SER A 316 36.04 -6.04 -5.71
C SER A 316 35.63 -6.74 -7.00
N PHE A 317 35.83 -6.07 -8.13
CA PHE A 317 35.61 -6.62 -9.48
C PHE A 317 36.23 -5.70 -10.53
N TRP A 318 36.50 -6.28 -11.71
CA TRP A 318 36.73 -5.54 -12.93
C TRP A 318 35.41 -5.31 -13.66
N SER A 319 35.20 -4.13 -14.23
CA SER A 319 34.03 -3.84 -15.07
C SER A 319 34.35 -2.94 -16.25
N ARG A 320 33.64 -3.14 -17.35
CA ARG A 320 33.59 -2.24 -18.51
C ARG A 320 32.15 -2.00 -18.91
N GLY A 321 31.60 -0.84 -18.57
CA GLY A 321 30.23 -0.48 -18.91
C GLY A 321 30.00 -0.30 -20.42
N ASN A 322 28.76 -0.54 -20.85
CA ASN A 322 28.33 -0.32 -22.24
C ASN A 322 28.06 1.17 -22.50
N GLU A 323 28.83 1.77 -23.41
CA GLU A 323 28.80 3.20 -23.75
C GLU A 323 27.52 3.66 -24.47
N ASP A 324 26.77 2.73 -25.07
CA ASP A 324 25.50 3.05 -25.74
C ASP A 324 24.32 3.12 -24.76
N ILE A 325 24.48 2.60 -23.54
CA ILE A 325 23.39 2.42 -22.56
C ILE A 325 23.63 3.20 -21.27
N LEU A 326 24.86 3.25 -20.78
CA LEU A 326 25.18 3.96 -19.54
C LEU A 326 25.33 5.47 -19.79
N PRO A 327 25.00 6.33 -18.81
CA PRO A 327 24.48 6.02 -17.47
C PRO A 327 22.97 5.68 -17.48
N ASN A 328 22.55 4.65 -16.73
CA ASN A 328 21.14 4.29 -16.56
C ASN A 328 20.81 3.93 -15.09
N ASN A 329 19.55 3.63 -14.79
CA ASN A 329 19.18 3.11 -13.47
C ASN A 329 19.52 1.61 -13.39
N ASN A 330 20.64 1.25 -12.75
CA ASN A 330 21.08 -0.14 -12.62
C ASN A 330 21.52 -0.51 -11.21
N SER A 331 21.67 -1.81 -10.95
CA SER A 331 22.36 -2.38 -9.81
C SER A 331 23.35 -3.44 -10.32
N ILE A 332 24.65 -3.19 -10.23
CA ILE A 332 25.64 -4.21 -10.63
C ILE A 332 25.64 -5.39 -9.66
N PHE A 333 25.32 -5.15 -8.39
CA PHE A 333 24.93 -6.19 -7.43
C PHE A 333 23.97 -5.62 -6.38
N TYR A 334 23.19 -6.50 -5.74
CA TYR A 334 22.15 -6.14 -4.78
C TYR A 334 22.01 -7.21 -3.69
N ALA A 335 21.85 -6.81 -2.43
CA ALA A 335 21.60 -7.76 -1.33
C ALA A 335 20.49 -7.28 -0.40
N THR A 336 19.76 -8.21 0.20
CA THR A 336 18.68 -7.95 1.17
C THR A 336 18.84 -8.74 2.46
N ASP A 337 18.18 -8.28 3.52
CA ASP A 337 17.92 -9.09 4.72
C ASP A 337 16.64 -9.92 4.58
N SER A 338 16.33 -10.72 5.62
CA SER A 338 15.15 -11.59 5.64
C SER A 338 13.81 -10.86 5.65
N ALA A 339 13.80 -9.55 5.89
CA ALA A 339 12.60 -8.70 5.79
C ALA A 339 12.52 -7.98 4.43
N GLY A 340 13.45 -8.27 3.51
CA GLY A 340 13.52 -7.66 2.19
C GLY A 340 14.13 -6.26 2.18
N ASN A 341 14.70 -5.77 3.29
CA ASN A 341 15.36 -4.46 3.28
C ASN A 341 16.70 -4.56 2.56
N ARG A 342 17.00 -3.55 1.74
CA ARG A 342 18.28 -3.43 1.02
C ARG A 342 19.44 -3.31 1.99
N GLN A 343 20.41 -4.20 1.85
CA GLN A 343 21.61 -4.29 2.68
C GLN A 343 22.85 -3.91 1.92
N LEU A 344 22.97 -4.28 0.65
CA LEU A 344 24.07 -3.87 -0.23
C LEU A 344 23.50 -3.45 -1.58
N ASN A 345 24.05 -2.41 -2.17
CA ASN A 345 23.74 -2.05 -3.56
C ASN A 345 24.78 -1.08 -4.11
N VAL A 346 25.22 -1.34 -5.35
CA VAL A 346 25.99 -0.38 -6.13
C VAL A 346 25.23 -0.02 -7.40
N HIS A 347 25.01 1.28 -7.59
CA HIS A 347 24.62 1.85 -8.88
C HIS A 347 25.91 2.31 -9.58
N LEU A 348 26.22 1.78 -10.78
CA LEU A 348 27.52 2.01 -11.44
C LEU A 348 27.38 2.51 -12.89
N PRO A 349 27.04 3.78 -13.12
CA PRO A 349 26.45 4.74 -12.19
C PRO A 349 24.91 4.68 -12.28
N TRP A 350 24.20 5.48 -11.48
CA TRP A 350 22.77 5.76 -11.70
C TRP A 350 22.56 6.67 -12.93
N SER A 351 21.33 6.87 -13.40
CA SER A 351 21.00 7.70 -14.59
C SER A 351 21.51 9.15 -14.55
N ASN A 352 21.89 9.65 -13.38
CA ASN A 352 22.50 10.96 -13.21
C ASN A 352 24.04 10.95 -13.22
N GLY A 353 24.66 9.84 -13.62
CA GLY A 353 26.12 9.67 -13.68
C GLY A 353 26.80 9.54 -12.32
N ARG A 354 26.05 9.36 -11.21
CA ARG A 354 26.63 9.17 -9.87
C ARG A 354 26.76 7.70 -9.51
N VAL A 355 27.92 7.33 -8.96
CA VAL A 355 28.15 6.01 -8.39
C VAL A 355 27.74 6.02 -6.93
N PHE A 356 26.82 5.12 -6.57
CA PHE A 356 26.31 4.99 -5.21
C PHE A 356 26.81 3.71 -4.57
N TRP A 357 27.23 3.78 -3.31
CA TRP A 357 27.53 2.62 -2.47
C TRP A 357 26.62 2.62 -1.24
N ASP A 358 25.62 1.73 -1.25
CA ASP A 358 24.72 1.46 -0.13
C ASP A 358 25.19 0.22 0.63
N CYS A 359 25.37 0.32 1.95
CA CYS A 359 25.81 -0.82 2.76
C CYS A 359 25.30 -0.75 4.21
N GLY A 360 24.55 -1.76 4.67
CA GLY A 360 23.96 -1.88 6.01
C GLY A 360 22.69 -1.05 6.22
N TYR A 361 21.63 -1.69 6.74
CA TYR A 361 20.31 -1.07 6.96
C TYR A 361 19.95 -0.94 8.45
N GLY A 362 19.38 0.21 8.82
CA GLY A 362 18.87 0.48 10.16
C GLY A 362 18.18 1.84 10.25
N GLY A 363 17.13 1.95 11.08
CA GLY A 363 16.40 3.21 11.28
C GLY A 363 15.70 3.74 10.02
N GLY A 364 15.23 2.85 9.15
CA GLY A 364 14.50 3.21 7.92
C GLY A 364 15.35 3.51 6.69
N SER A 365 16.69 3.43 6.77
CA SER A 365 17.60 3.76 5.65
C SER A 365 18.90 2.94 5.67
N THR A 366 19.62 2.93 4.54
CA THR A 366 20.99 2.39 4.44
C THR A 366 22.04 3.41 4.87
N ASP A 367 23.26 2.97 5.20
CA ASP A 367 24.42 3.88 5.08
C ASP A 367 24.78 4.00 3.60
N ARG A 368 25.08 5.23 3.18
CA ARG A 368 25.33 5.58 1.77
C ARG A 368 26.50 6.55 1.65
N ILE A 369 27.32 6.33 0.61
CA ILE A 369 28.24 7.32 0.04
C ILE A 369 28.07 7.35 -1.48
N ASP A 370 28.27 8.50 -2.10
CA ASP A 370 28.13 8.65 -3.54
C ASP A 370 28.91 9.86 -4.08
N LYS A 371 29.36 9.75 -5.33
CA LYS A 371 30.11 10.80 -6.04
C LYS A 371 29.79 10.71 -7.54
N ALA A 372 29.81 11.84 -8.24
CA ALA A 372 29.68 11.87 -9.69
C ALA A 372 30.92 11.26 -10.35
N ALA A 373 30.71 10.37 -11.31
CA ALA A 373 31.77 9.77 -12.11
C ALA A 373 31.79 10.37 -13.52
N ILE A 374 32.95 10.39 -14.15
CA ILE A 374 33.09 10.74 -15.58
C ILE A 374 32.95 9.46 -16.44
N PRO A 375 32.52 9.55 -17.71
CA PRO A 375 32.31 8.38 -18.58
C PRO A 375 33.43 7.33 -18.54
N ALA A 376 34.68 7.76 -18.71
CA ALA A 376 35.85 6.86 -18.69
C ALA A 376 36.02 6.06 -17.38
N GLU A 377 35.41 6.47 -16.27
CA GLU A 377 35.46 5.72 -15.01
C GLU A 377 34.47 4.54 -14.99
N TYR A 378 33.41 4.54 -15.80
CA TYR A 378 32.36 3.52 -15.75
C TYR A 378 32.03 2.82 -17.08
N GLU A 379 32.42 3.37 -18.23
CA GLU A 379 32.15 2.78 -19.56
C GLU A 379 33.35 2.83 -20.50
N GLY A 380 33.29 2.04 -21.59
CA GLY A 380 34.25 2.06 -22.69
C GLY A 380 35.65 1.45 -22.39
N GLN A 381 36.03 1.35 -21.12
CA GLN A 381 37.29 0.73 -20.70
C GLN A 381 37.16 -0.08 -19.40
N TRP A 382 38.09 -1.03 -19.21
CA TRP A 382 38.16 -1.86 -18.01
C TRP A 382 38.66 -1.06 -16.82
N ASN A 383 37.87 -1.09 -15.75
CA ASN A 383 38.16 -0.42 -14.49
C ASN A 383 38.03 -1.40 -13.33
N HIS A 384 38.98 -1.37 -12.39
CA HIS A 384 38.92 -2.17 -11.16
C HIS A 384 38.29 -1.35 -10.04
N TRP A 385 37.16 -1.81 -9.52
CA TRP A 385 36.42 -1.16 -8.45
C TRP A 385 36.55 -1.94 -7.15
N VAL A 386 36.74 -1.24 -6.03
CA VAL A 386 36.66 -1.82 -4.69
C VAL A 386 35.81 -0.96 -3.76
N PHE A 387 34.73 -1.54 -3.23
CA PHE A 387 33.81 -0.90 -2.30
C PHE A 387 34.00 -1.47 -0.90
N THR A 388 34.32 -0.63 0.09
CA THR A 388 34.60 -1.09 1.46
C THR A 388 33.70 -0.43 2.50
N LYS A 389 33.49 -1.14 3.61
CA LYS A 389 32.87 -0.60 4.84
C LYS A 389 33.52 -1.21 6.08
N ASN A 390 33.69 -0.40 7.11
CA ASN A 390 34.09 -0.83 8.44
C ASN A 390 33.28 -0.08 9.51
N THR A 391 32.38 -0.79 10.19
CA THR A 391 31.52 -0.22 11.23
C THR A 391 32.28 0.12 12.51
N ASN A 392 33.45 -0.49 12.76
CA ASN A 392 34.27 -0.20 13.93
C ASN A 392 34.92 1.19 13.81
N THR A 393 35.38 1.54 12.61
CA THR A 393 35.94 2.88 12.33
C THR A 393 34.89 3.87 11.84
N GLY A 394 33.72 3.38 11.40
CA GLY A 394 32.65 4.16 10.81
C GLY A 394 32.92 4.60 9.37
N ASN A 395 33.92 4.03 8.69
CA ASN A 395 34.32 4.45 7.36
C ASN A 395 33.66 3.60 6.26
N MET A 396 33.27 4.25 5.17
CA MET A 396 33.01 3.63 3.87
C MET A 396 33.95 4.27 2.84
N LYS A 397 34.49 3.46 1.93
CA LYS A 397 35.42 3.90 0.89
C LYS A 397 35.10 3.26 -0.45
N ILE A 398 35.47 3.94 -1.52
CA ILE A 398 35.44 3.45 -2.89
C ILE A 398 36.82 3.68 -3.47
N TYR A 399 37.41 2.64 -4.05
CA TYR A 399 38.66 2.70 -4.79
C TYR A 399 38.39 2.42 -6.26
N LEU A 400 39.08 3.15 -7.14
CA LEU A 400 39.05 2.99 -8.59
C LEU A 400 40.50 2.84 -9.07
N ASN A 401 40.80 1.73 -9.75
CA ASN A 401 42.13 1.42 -10.28
C ASN A 401 43.24 1.58 -9.22
N GLY A 402 42.99 1.05 -8.03
CA GLY A 402 43.93 1.12 -6.90
C GLY A 402 44.06 2.49 -6.23
N THR A 403 43.30 3.51 -6.64
CA THR A 403 43.33 4.85 -6.03
C THR A 403 42.07 5.11 -5.20
N LEU A 404 42.20 5.74 -4.03
CA LEU A 404 41.03 6.15 -3.23
C LEU A 404 40.20 7.18 -4.01
N TRP A 405 39.01 6.77 -4.45
CA TRP A 405 38.14 7.58 -5.29
C TRP A 405 37.13 8.41 -4.49
N HIS A 406 36.59 7.83 -3.40
CA HIS A 406 35.68 8.50 -2.47
C HIS A 406 35.68 7.86 -1.08
N SER A 407 35.40 8.64 -0.04
CA SER A 407 35.21 8.12 1.32
C SER A 407 34.33 9.01 2.18
N SER A 408 33.72 8.44 3.22
CA SER A 408 32.98 9.16 4.26
C SER A 408 32.96 8.40 5.58
N GLY A 409 32.91 9.13 6.70
CA GLY A 409 32.80 8.58 8.05
C GLY A 409 31.36 8.50 8.57
N GLY A 410 31.19 8.06 9.82
CA GLY A 410 29.89 7.97 10.50
C GLY A 410 28.97 6.83 10.04
N LYS A 411 29.48 5.90 9.21
CA LYS A 411 28.75 4.78 8.59
C LYS A 411 28.84 3.53 9.46
N THR A 412 28.01 3.46 10.49
CA THR A 412 28.11 2.46 11.57
C THR A 412 27.03 1.38 11.54
N LYS A 413 26.09 1.41 10.58
CA LYS A 413 25.01 0.40 10.50
C LYS A 413 25.58 -0.97 10.19
N GLU A 414 25.25 -1.98 11.00
CA GLU A 414 25.67 -3.36 10.77
C GLU A 414 25.05 -3.96 9.51
N ILE A 415 25.71 -5.01 9.00
CA ILE A 415 25.37 -5.69 7.74
C ILE A 415 24.60 -6.99 8.05
N LYS A 416 23.52 -7.24 7.31
CA LYS A 416 22.72 -8.48 7.43
C LYS A 416 22.32 -9.03 6.07
N ILE A 417 23.18 -9.82 5.44
CA ILE A 417 22.90 -10.41 4.12
C ILE A 417 22.14 -11.72 4.28
N ASP A 418 20.97 -11.83 3.64
CA ASP A 418 20.18 -13.08 3.53
C ASP A 418 20.00 -13.51 2.06
N GLN A 419 19.89 -12.55 1.14
CA GLN A 419 19.90 -12.81 -0.30
C GLN A 419 20.92 -11.89 -1.00
N PHE A 420 21.54 -12.37 -2.07
CA PHE A 420 22.52 -11.62 -2.84
C PHE A 420 22.30 -11.90 -4.34
N PHE A 421 22.34 -10.85 -5.16
CA PHE A 421 22.10 -10.87 -6.59
C PHE A 421 23.22 -10.14 -7.35
N LEU A 422 23.55 -10.63 -8.54
CA LEU A 422 24.50 -10.04 -9.48
C LEU A 422 23.77 -9.62 -10.77
N GLY A 423 24.10 -8.44 -11.30
CA GLY A 423 23.58 -7.92 -12.57
C GLY A 423 22.20 -7.27 -12.53
N GLY A 424 21.59 -7.13 -11.34
CA GLY A 424 20.34 -6.38 -11.14
C GLY A 424 19.83 -6.47 -9.70
N SER A 425 18.60 -6.00 -9.47
CA SER A 425 17.97 -6.02 -8.15
C SER A 425 17.38 -7.40 -7.80
N ASN A 426 16.87 -7.54 -6.56
CA ASN A 426 16.15 -8.74 -6.11
C ASN A 426 14.83 -8.99 -6.86
N SER A 427 14.29 -7.99 -7.56
CA SER A 427 13.08 -8.11 -8.38
C SER A 427 13.38 -8.50 -9.83
N GLY A 428 14.65 -8.61 -10.21
CA GLY A 428 15.07 -8.86 -11.60
C GLY A 428 15.00 -7.62 -12.51
N ASP A 429 14.81 -6.43 -11.95
CA ASP A 429 14.89 -5.13 -12.64
C ASP A 429 16.26 -4.45 -12.39
N LEU A 430 16.40 -3.18 -12.80
CA LEU A 430 17.63 -2.38 -12.65
C LEU A 430 18.87 -3.11 -13.19
N LEU A 431 18.75 -3.68 -14.39
CA LEU A 431 19.80 -4.48 -15.00
C LEU A 431 21.05 -3.62 -15.29
N TYR A 432 22.22 -4.07 -14.84
CA TYR A 432 23.49 -3.45 -15.21
C TYR A 432 23.91 -3.90 -16.61
N SER A 433 24.24 -2.93 -17.48
CA SER A 433 24.64 -3.17 -18.87
C SER A 433 26.13 -2.92 -19.01
N GLY A 434 26.90 -4.01 -19.08
CA GLY A 434 28.36 -3.94 -19.15
C GLY A 434 29.01 -5.27 -18.82
N ASP A 435 30.31 -5.34 -19.06
CA ASP A 435 31.13 -6.51 -18.80
C ASP A 435 31.60 -6.50 -17.34
N ILE A 436 31.70 -7.69 -16.73
CA ILE A 436 32.25 -7.90 -15.39
C ILE A 436 33.20 -9.10 -15.36
N ASP A 437 34.23 -8.99 -14.53
CA ASP A 437 35.18 -10.06 -14.26
C ASP A 437 35.74 -10.01 -12.82
N ASP A 438 36.28 -11.13 -12.33
CA ASP A 438 36.88 -11.31 -10.99
C ASP A 438 36.03 -10.77 -9.82
N PHE A 439 34.74 -11.11 -9.77
CA PHE A 439 33.85 -10.64 -8.71
C PHE A 439 34.14 -11.33 -7.38
N CYS A 440 34.59 -10.56 -6.39
CA CYS A 440 34.97 -11.04 -5.06
C CYS A 440 34.19 -10.36 -3.94
N VAL A 441 33.87 -11.13 -2.89
CA VAL A 441 33.29 -10.62 -1.64
C VAL A 441 34.19 -11.01 -0.47
N TRP A 442 34.61 -10.04 0.32
CA TRP A 442 35.54 -10.21 1.43
C TRP A 442 34.90 -9.83 2.76
N ASN A 443 35.06 -10.65 3.80
CA ASN A 443 34.63 -10.36 5.18
C ASN A 443 35.69 -9.55 5.96
N LYS A 444 36.21 -8.49 5.34
CA LYS A 444 37.27 -7.61 5.87
C LYS A 444 37.28 -6.29 5.11
N GLU A 445 37.65 -5.19 5.77
CA GLU A 445 38.07 -3.96 5.07
C GLU A 445 39.50 -4.16 4.53
N LEU A 446 39.65 -4.27 3.21
CA LEU A 446 40.96 -4.42 2.58
C LEU A 446 41.79 -3.14 2.69
N SER A 447 43.09 -3.30 2.93
CA SER A 447 44.06 -2.19 2.91
C SER A 447 44.37 -1.76 1.47
N LEU A 448 44.99 -0.59 1.29
CA LEU A 448 45.43 -0.13 -0.04
C LEU A 448 46.43 -1.11 -0.67
N ASP A 449 47.39 -1.62 0.11
CA ASP A 449 48.39 -2.58 -0.38
C ASP A 449 47.71 -3.90 -0.80
N GLU A 450 46.71 -4.36 -0.04
CA GLU A 450 45.92 -5.55 -0.39
C GLU A 450 45.11 -5.32 -1.67
N ILE A 451 44.53 -4.13 -1.86
CA ILE A 451 43.80 -3.74 -3.07
C ILE A 451 44.70 -3.72 -4.30
N LEU A 452 45.90 -3.11 -4.18
CA LEU A 452 46.88 -3.07 -5.27
C LEU A 452 47.35 -4.48 -5.64
N LYS A 453 47.44 -5.37 -4.66
CA LYS A 453 47.84 -6.76 -4.87
C LYS A 453 46.79 -7.57 -5.64
N ILE A 454 45.53 -7.59 -5.18
CA ILE A 454 44.44 -8.34 -5.85
C ILE A 454 44.07 -7.79 -7.24
N MET A 455 44.50 -6.56 -7.57
CA MET A 455 44.35 -6.00 -8.91
C MET A 455 45.31 -6.64 -9.93
N GLN A 456 46.40 -7.25 -9.47
CA GLN A 456 47.45 -7.82 -10.31
C GLN A 456 47.52 -9.36 -10.21
N GLU A 457 47.30 -9.91 -9.02
CA GLU A 457 47.38 -11.34 -8.72
C GLU A 457 45.97 -11.98 -8.66
N ASN A 458 45.88 -13.30 -8.85
CA ASN A 458 44.61 -14.01 -8.71
C ASN A 458 44.17 -14.00 -7.23
N PRO A 459 42.95 -13.50 -6.92
CA PRO A 459 42.46 -13.41 -5.55
C PRO A 459 42.46 -14.72 -4.75
N SER A 460 42.41 -15.88 -5.42
CA SER A 460 42.44 -17.20 -4.76
C SER A 460 43.84 -17.71 -4.42
N ASP A 461 44.88 -17.12 -5.01
CA ASP A 461 46.27 -17.47 -4.72
C ASP A 461 46.84 -16.66 -3.53
N GLU A 462 46.04 -15.73 -3.00
CA GLU A 462 46.39 -14.82 -1.91
C GLU A 462 46.31 -15.47 -0.52
N GLY A 463 47.33 -16.26 -0.19
CA GLY A 463 47.38 -17.04 1.05
C GLY A 463 46.91 -16.32 2.33
N PRO A 464 47.44 -15.12 2.67
CA PRO A 464 47.01 -14.40 3.87
C PRO A 464 45.56 -13.88 3.83
N LEU A 465 45.01 -13.61 2.64
CA LEU A 465 43.67 -13.04 2.46
C LEU A 465 42.57 -14.09 2.29
N LEU A 466 42.94 -15.32 1.92
CA LEU A 466 42.02 -16.40 1.59
C LEU A 466 40.99 -16.69 2.71
N ASN A 467 41.38 -16.54 3.98
CA ASN A 467 40.48 -16.72 5.13
C ASN A 467 39.33 -15.70 5.18
N PHE A 468 39.46 -14.57 4.48
CA PHE A 468 38.46 -13.52 4.41
C PHE A 468 37.66 -13.55 3.11
N LEU A 469 38.03 -14.38 2.13
CA LEU A 469 37.35 -14.50 0.84
C LEU A 469 36.07 -15.34 0.97
N MET A 470 34.91 -14.69 0.88
CA MET A 470 33.60 -15.32 1.04
C MET A 470 33.01 -15.82 -0.28
N ALA A 471 33.39 -15.21 -1.38
CA ALA A 471 33.04 -15.63 -2.73
C ALA A 471 34.04 -15.06 -3.74
N HIS A 472 34.36 -15.83 -4.78
CA HIS A 472 35.18 -15.39 -5.91
C HIS A 472 34.70 -16.03 -7.21
N TYR A 473 34.25 -15.20 -8.16
CA TYR A 473 33.81 -15.64 -9.48
C TYR A 473 34.72 -15.01 -10.54
N ASP A 474 35.64 -15.82 -11.03
CA ASP A 474 36.62 -15.48 -12.08
C ASP A 474 36.04 -15.53 -13.50
N MET A 475 34.75 -15.90 -13.62
CA MET A 475 34.01 -16.02 -14.89
C MET A 475 34.61 -17.00 -15.94
N ASN A 476 35.66 -17.76 -15.60
CA ASN A 476 36.49 -18.53 -16.53
C ASN A 476 35.98 -19.93 -16.90
N ASN A 477 34.96 -20.41 -16.21
CA ASN A 477 34.41 -21.74 -16.47
C ASN A 477 33.63 -21.81 -17.80
N LYS A 478 33.34 -23.02 -18.29
CA LYS A 478 32.67 -23.24 -19.59
C LYS A 478 31.21 -23.69 -19.48
N GLU A 479 30.61 -23.64 -18.29
CA GLU A 479 29.23 -24.08 -18.08
C GLU A 479 28.22 -23.06 -18.63
N GLU A 480 27.16 -23.52 -19.30
CA GLU A 480 26.25 -22.62 -20.06
C GLU A 480 25.46 -21.64 -19.19
N ASN A 481 25.26 -21.93 -17.90
CA ASN A 481 24.44 -21.13 -16.99
C ASN A 481 24.97 -21.01 -15.56
N ILE A 482 26.19 -21.50 -15.29
CA ILE A 482 26.80 -21.50 -13.96
C ILE A 482 28.03 -20.59 -13.95
N ILE A 483 28.21 -19.85 -12.86
CA ILE A 483 29.47 -19.20 -12.50
C ILE A 483 30.05 -19.91 -11.27
N ILE A 484 31.26 -20.47 -11.41
CA ILE A 484 31.91 -21.28 -10.38
C ILE A 484 32.53 -20.37 -9.32
N ASP A 485 32.26 -20.67 -8.06
CA ASP A 485 32.91 -20.02 -6.93
C ASP A 485 34.27 -20.68 -6.64
N LYS A 486 35.34 -19.88 -6.72
CA LYS A 486 36.74 -20.26 -6.46
C LYS A 486 37.17 -19.99 -5.02
N SER A 487 36.30 -19.43 -4.19
CA SER A 487 36.57 -19.24 -2.77
C SER A 487 36.67 -20.60 -2.03
N PRO A 488 37.17 -20.63 -0.79
CA PRO A 488 37.15 -21.83 0.04
C PRO A 488 35.75 -22.45 0.26
N TYR A 489 34.67 -21.71 0.02
CA TYR A 489 33.29 -22.18 0.22
C TYR A 489 32.71 -22.92 -0.98
N GLN A 490 33.23 -22.69 -2.19
CA GLN A 490 32.85 -23.37 -3.44
C GLN A 490 31.33 -23.38 -3.71
N GLN A 491 30.64 -22.30 -3.35
CA GLN A 491 29.19 -22.15 -3.56
C GLN A 491 28.92 -21.47 -4.90
N SER A 492 28.88 -22.26 -5.97
CA SER A 492 28.66 -21.75 -7.33
C SER A 492 27.25 -21.15 -7.50
N ALA A 493 27.14 -20.13 -8.36
CA ALA A 493 25.87 -19.46 -8.64
C ALA A 493 25.34 -19.81 -10.03
N GLN A 494 24.02 -19.73 -10.19
CA GLN A 494 23.34 -20.15 -11.41
C GLN A 494 22.43 -19.03 -11.92
N PHE A 495 22.50 -18.78 -13.23
CA PHE A 495 21.51 -18.02 -14.00
C PHE A 495 20.38 -18.96 -14.43
N GLU A 496 19.16 -18.44 -14.62
CA GLU A 496 17.98 -19.28 -14.89
C GLU A 496 18.20 -20.30 -16.03
N GLU A 497 18.76 -19.89 -17.19
CA GLU A 497 19.02 -20.84 -18.28
C GLU A 497 20.31 -20.63 -19.08
N LYS A 498 20.78 -19.39 -19.33
CA LYS A 498 22.03 -19.13 -20.09
C LYS A 498 22.78 -17.89 -19.63
N VAL A 499 24.10 -17.83 -19.88
CA VAL A 499 24.96 -16.66 -19.63
C VAL A 499 25.69 -16.15 -20.87
N ASN A 500 25.91 -14.83 -20.95
CA ASN A 500 26.71 -14.18 -21.99
C ASN A 500 28.19 -14.14 -21.62
N ARG A 501 28.84 -15.30 -21.63
CA ARG A 501 30.28 -15.42 -21.37
C ARG A 501 31.09 -15.18 -22.64
N LYS A 502 32.08 -14.30 -22.56
CA LYS A 502 32.99 -13.97 -23.67
C LYS A 502 34.43 -14.14 -23.23
N ARG A 503 35.29 -14.53 -24.18
CA ARG A 503 36.74 -14.56 -23.98
C ARG A 503 37.32 -13.18 -24.28
N PHE A 504 38.49 -12.87 -23.72
CA PHE A 504 39.24 -11.68 -24.13
C PHE A 504 39.82 -11.87 -25.55
N SER A 505 39.77 -10.82 -26.38
CA SER A 505 40.61 -10.75 -27.57
C SER A 505 42.09 -10.64 -27.17
N VAL A 506 43.02 -11.05 -28.04
CA VAL A 506 44.48 -10.95 -27.72
C VAL A 506 44.91 -9.50 -27.44
N SER A 507 44.25 -8.54 -28.09
CA SER A 507 44.46 -7.10 -27.88
C SER A 507 43.96 -6.60 -26.52
N GLU A 508 43.11 -7.37 -25.84
CA GLU A 508 42.48 -7.01 -24.57
C GLU A 508 43.13 -7.73 -23.37
N ILE A 509 44.25 -8.46 -23.55
CA ILE A 509 44.93 -9.13 -22.43
C ILE A 509 45.76 -8.11 -21.64
N PHE A 510 45.18 -7.56 -20.56
CA PHE A 510 45.82 -6.59 -19.66
C PHE A 510 46.08 -7.12 -18.24
N LYS A 511 45.36 -8.15 -17.78
CA LYS A 511 45.47 -8.79 -16.45
C LYS A 511 45.80 -10.29 -16.52
N GLY A 512 45.81 -10.96 -15.37
CA GLY A 512 45.98 -12.42 -15.28
C GLY A 512 47.39 -12.93 -15.59
N TYR A 513 48.41 -12.07 -15.41
CA TYR A 513 49.80 -12.45 -15.68
C TYR A 513 50.35 -13.34 -14.56
N SER A 514 50.79 -14.54 -14.93
CA SER A 514 51.50 -15.46 -14.07
C SER A 514 53.01 -15.38 -14.32
N GLN A 515 53.80 -15.58 -13.26
CA GLN A 515 55.25 -15.73 -13.37
C GLN A 515 55.59 -17.19 -13.68
N THR A 516 56.54 -17.41 -14.59
CA THR A 516 57.04 -18.74 -14.92
C THR A 516 58.57 -18.79 -14.97
N MET A 517 59.13 -19.92 -14.55
CA MET A 517 60.56 -20.24 -14.68
C MET A 517 60.85 -20.98 -15.99
N THR A 518 59.91 -21.07 -16.92
CA THR A 518 60.10 -21.74 -18.21
C THR A 518 59.84 -20.79 -19.37
N ARG A 519 60.62 -20.90 -20.45
CA ARG A 519 60.41 -20.16 -21.71
C ARG A 519 60.62 -21.06 -22.92
N PRO A 520 60.13 -20.69 -24.13
CA PRO A 520 60.44 -21.41 -25.35
C PRO A 520 61.95 -21.50 -25.54
N LYS A 521 62.42 -22.72 -25.81
CA LYS A 521 63.82 -22.97 -26.13
C LYS A 521 64.07 -22.54 -27.56
N VAL A 522 64.93 -21.54 -27.73
CA VAL A 522 65.18 -20.94 -29.04
C VAL A 522 66.66 -21.02 -29.41
N SER A 523 66.93 -21.14 -30.71
CA SER A 523 68.24 -20.82 -31.26
C SER A 523 68.17 -19.52 -32.06
N PHE A 524 69.12 -18.61 -31.85
CA PHE A 524 69.20 -17.36 -32.60
C PHE A 524 69.83 -17.62 -33.97
N ILE A 525 69.20 -17.12 -35.03
CA ILE A 525 69.69 -17.23 -36.41
C ILE A 525 70.38 -15.92 -36.77
N LYS A 526 71.66 -15.97 -37.11
CA LYS A 526 72.39 -14.87 -37.77
C LYS A 526 72.65 -15.23 -39.23
N GLY A 527 72.79 -14.23 -40.09
CA GLY A 527 72.96 -14.38 -41.53
C GLY A 527 71.97 -13.53 -42.32
N ASN A 528 71.82 -13.78 -43.61
CA ASN A 528 70.93 -13.02 -44.48
C ASN A 528 69.91 -13.94 -45.15
N TYR A 529 68.64 -13.56 -45.09
CA TYR A 529 67.58 -14.15 -45.91
C TYR A 529 67.11 -13.15 -46.96
N ASN A 530 66.91 -13.64 -48.18
CA ASN A 530 66.17 -12.94 -49.21
C ASN A 530 64.79 -13.58 -49.36
N PHE A 531 63.75 -12.78 -49.22
CA PHE A 531 62.35 -13.24 -49.25
C PHE A 531 61.47 -12.18 -49.90
N THR A 532 60.34 -12.62 -50.45
CA THR A 532 59.22 -11.75 -50.79
C THR A 532 58.16 -11.82 -49.71
N SER A 533 57.51 -10.69 -49.45
CA SER A 533 56.40 -10.59 -48.50
C SER A 533 55.15 -10.08 -49.21
N GLU A 534 54.02 -10.72 -48.96
CA GLU A 534 52.70 -10.23 -49.36
C GLU A 534 51.87 -9.89 -48.11
N ASP A 535 51.06 -8.84 -48.20
CA ASP A 535 50.22 -8.37 -47.12
C ASP A 535 48.90 -9.16 -47.08
N GLY A 536 48.47 -9.54 -45.89
CA GLY A 536 47.23 -10.25 -45.65
C GLY A 536 46.62 -9.86 -44.30
N ILE A 537 45.49 -10.47 -43.97
CA ILE A 537 44.73 -10.21 -42.74
C ILE A 537 44.42 -11.54 -42.05
N SER A 538 44.55 -11.55 -40.73
CA SER A 538 44.03 -12.64 -39.88
C SER A 538 42.84 -12.11 -39.10
N THR A 539 41.74 -12.86 -39.07
CA THR A 539 40.50 -12.44 -38.41
C THR A 539 40.24 -13.30 -37.19
N ASP A 540 40.04 -12.65 -36.05
CA ASP A 540 39.54 -13.23 -34.82
C ASP A 540 38.04 -12.89 -34.66
N SER A 541 37.22 -13.89 -34.34
CA SER A 541 35.75 -13.72 -34.20
C SER A 541 35.34 -13.91 -32.74
N ILE A 542 34.67 -12.90 -32.17
CA ILE A 542 34.13 -12.91 -30.81
C ILE A 542 32.61 -12.91 -30.92
N GLN A 543 31.96 -13.90 -30.31
CA GLN A 543 30.50 -14.01 -30.36
C GLN A 543 29.87 -12.86 -29.58
N ASN A 544 28.84 -12.25 -30.16
CA ASN A 544 28.02 -11.25 -29.49
C ASN A 544 27.03 -11.90 -28.52
N SER A 545 26.57 -11.11 -27.57
CA SER A 545 25.60 -11.54 -26.56
C SER A 545 24.22 -11.75 -27.15
N PHE A 546 23.52 -12.75 -26.63
CA PHE A 546 22.10 -12.93 -26.88
C PHE A 546 21.28 -12.09 -25.90
N TYR A 547 20.05 -11.80 -26.27
CA TYR A 547 19.03 -11.21 -25.41
C TYR A 547 18.05 -12.27 -24.95
N LYS A 548 17.70 -12.24 -23.65
CA LYS A 548 16.59 -13.03 -23.09
C LYS A 548 15.27 -12.36 -23.47
N VAL A 549 14.50 -13.03 -24.32
CA VAL A 549 13.19 -12.59 -24.79
C VAL A 549 12.12 -13.42 -24.10
N THR A 550 11.24 -12.76 -23.35
CA THR A 550 10.11 -13.40 -22.66
C THR A 550 8.80 -12.97 -23.31
N GLU A 551 8.07 -13.91 -23.88
CA GLU A 551 6.74 -13.68 -24.45
C GLU A 551 5.66 -13.61 -23.35
N TYR A 552 4.63 -12.81 -23.59
CA TYR A 552 3.41 -12.72 -22.80
C TYR A 552 2.20 -12.75 -23.74
N SER A 553 1.10 -13.32 -23.25
CA SER A 553 -0.19 -13.34 -23.94
C SER A 553 -1.33 -13.11 -22.96
N VAL A 554 -2.55 -12.89 -23.47
CA VAL A 554 -3.76 -12.76 -22.64
C VAL A 554 -4.72 -13.89 -22.95
N GLN A 555 -5.09 -14.63 -21.91
CA GLN A 555 -6.12 -15.66 -21.95
C GLN A 555 -7.13 -15.39 -20.85
N ASP A 556 -8.44 -15.38 -21.17
CA ASP A 556 -9.52 -15.12 -20.22
C ASP A 556 -9.33 -13.85 -19.38
N ASN A 557 -8.88 -12.77 -20.02
CA ASN A 557 -8.52 -11.49 -19.39
C ASN A 557 -7.38 -11.57 -18.35
N SER A 558 -6.62 -12.66 -18.33
CA SER A 558 -5.46 -12.87 -17.46
C SER A 558 -4.17 -12.86 -18.28
N LEU A 559 -3.12 -12.25 -17.73
CA LEU A 559 -1.79 -12.26 -18.34
C LEU A 559 -1.13 -13.62 -18.12
N ILE A 560 -0.64 -14.22 -19.20
CA ILE A 560 0.06 -15.50 -19.21
C ILE A 560 1.50 -15.26 -19.68
N LYS A 561 2.48 -15.74 -18.90
CA LYS A 561 3.89 -15.76 -19.31
C LYS A 561 4.10 -16.94 -20.27
N GLY A 562 4.57 -16.64 -21.47
CA GLY A 562 4.88 -17.60 -22.54
C GLY A 562 6.30 -18.17 -22.43
N ASN A 563 6.83 -18.61 -23.58
CA ASN A 563 8.16 -19.20 -23.66
C ASN A 563 9.27 -18.15 -23.54
N VAL A 564 10.42 -18.59 -23.03
CA VAL A 564 11.66 -17.80 -23.04
C VAL A 564 12.49 -18.22 -24.25
N GLN A 565 13.01 -17.23 -24.98
CA GLN A 565 13.90 -17.41 -26.11
C GLN A 565 15.20 -16.63 -25.91
N TYR A 566 16.26 -17.09 -26.56
CA TYR A 566 17.57 -16.44 -26.56
C TYR A 566 17.94 -16.13 -28.00
N LEU A 567 17.90 -14.84 -28.35
CA LEU A 567 18.00 -14.35 -29.72
C LEU A 567 19.13 -13.32 -29.82
N TRP A 568 19.77 -13.23 -30.98
CA TRP A 568 20.81 -12.24 -31.23
C TRP A 568 20.24 -11.05 -31.96
N LEU A 569 20.64 -9.85 -31.56
CA LEU A 569 20.23 -8.62 -32.24
C LEU A 569 20.84 -8.59 -33.66
N ALA A 570 20.02 -8.28 -34.65
CA ALA A 570 20.46 -8.05 -36.02
C ALA A 570 20.99 -6.63 -36.21
N GLY A 571 21.85 -6.42 -37.21
CA GLY A 571 22.36 -5.10 -37.57
C GLY A 571 23.85 -5.04 -37.82
N MET A 572 24.40 -3.83 -37.73
CA MET A 572 25.81 -3.54 -37.97
C MET A 572 26.64 -3.76 -36.71
N TYR A 573 27.74 -4.51 -36.82
CA TYR A 573 28.71 -4.70 -35.75
C TYR A 573 30.10 -4.22 -36.17
N PRO A 574 30.90 -3.66 -35.24
CA PRO A 574 32.22 -3.15 -35.55
C PRO A 574 33.22 -4.26 -35.91
N VAL A 575 34.15 -3.90 -36.79
CA VAL A 575 35.38 -4.63 -37.05
C VAL A 575 36.54 -3.80 -36.49
N TYR A 576 37.27 -4.36 -35.54
CA TYR A 576 38.37 -3.68 -34.85
C TYR A 576 39.74 -4.07 -35.43
N ASN A 577 40.71 -3.16 -35.34
CA ASN A 577 42.13 -3.49 -35.52
C ASN A 577 42.80 -3.97 -34.21
N GLU A 578 44.11 -4.20 -34.24
CA GLU A 578 44.89 -4.62 -33.08
C GLU A 578 44.96 -3.60 -31.94
N ASN A 579 44.67 -2.33 -32.22
CA ASN A 579 44.63 -1.23 -31.26
C ASN A 579 43.21 -0.95 -30.72
N LEU A 580 42.23 -1.81 -31.05
CA LEU A 580 40.81 -1.65 -30.70
C LEU A 580 40.14 -0.42 -31.34
N GLU A 581 40.67 0.05 -32.47
CA GLU A 581 40.05 1.09 -33.29
C GLU A 581 39.13 0.44 -34.33
N ILE A 582 37.95 1.02 -34.56
CA ILE A 582 37.01 0.55 -35.59
C ILE A 582 37.59 0.87 -36.97
N ILE A 583 37.75 -0.15 -37.82
CA ILE A 583 38.26 -0.02 -39.19
C ILE A 583 37.22 -0.36 -40.26
N ASP A 584 36.18 -1.12 -39.91
CA ASP A 584 35.09 -1.50 -40.80
C ASP A 584 33.86 -1.91 -39.97
N GLN A 585 32.74 -2.25 -40.63
CA GLN A 585 31.57 -2.84 -39.99
C GLN A 585 31.03 -4.01 -40.80
N ILE A 586 30.49 -5.02 -40.11
CA ILE A 586 29.82 -6.17 -40.72
C ILE A 586 28.32 -6.13 -40.44
N GLU A 587 27.52 -6.38 -41.48
CA GLU A 587 26.06 -6.47 -41.37
C GLU A 587 25.62 -7.91 -41.14
N TYR A 588 24.77 -8.12 -40.13
CA TYR A 588 23.97 -9.34 -39.96
C TYR A 588 22.51 -8.99 -40.22
N ALA A 589 22.02 -9.34 -41.42
CA ALA A 589 20.63 -9.12 -41.82
C ALA A 589 19.66 -9.87 -40.89
N GLU A 590 18.57 -9.22 -40.52
CA GLU A 590 17.54 -9.80 -39.65
C GLU A 590 16.84 -11.01 -40.29
N GLU A 591 16.55 -12.01 -39.46
CA GLU A 591 15.70 -13.14 -39.82
C GLU A 591 14.23 -12.75 -39.73
N ASP A 592 13.86 -12.04 -38.66
CA ASP A 592 12.52 -11.48 -38.42
C ASP A 592 12.59 -10.35 -37.38
N ILE A 593 11.46 -9.69 -37.10
CA ILE A 593 11.33 -8.58 -36.15
C ILE A 593 10.22 -8.85 -35.14
N ILE A 594 10.54 -8.79 -33.85
CA ILE A 594 9.54 -8.79 -32.78
C ILE A 594 9.03 -7.36 -32.58
N ILE A 595 7.71 -7.14 -32.68
CA ILE A 595 7.08 -5.86 -32.33
C ILE A 595 6.49 -5.94 -30.92
N ILE A 596 6.89 -5.00 -30.07
CA ILE A 596 6.46 -4.90 -28.68
C ILE A 596 5.20 -4.03 -28.61
N GLU A 597 4.07 -4.66 -28.30
CA GLU A 597 2.75 -4.03 -28.22
C GLU A 597 2.11 -4.23 -26.84
N PRO A 598 1.30 -3.28 -26.35
CA PRO A 598 0.62 -3.42 -25.08
C PRO A 598 -0.54 -4.42 -25.15
N LEU A 599 -0.48 -5.44 -24.30
CA LEU A 599 -1.59 -6.31 -23.99
C LEU A 599 -2.50 -5.66 -22.93
N THR A 600 -3.81 -5.67 -23.16
CA THR A 600 -4.79 -5.31 -22.13
C THR A 600 -5.24 -6.56 -21.39
N TYR A 601 -5.09 -6.56 -20.06
CA TYR A 601 -5.54 -7.64 -19.19
C TYR A 601 -6.18 -7.07 -17.92
N TYR A 602 -6.67 -7.95 -17.05
CA TYR A 602 -7.31 -7.56 -15.80
C TYR A 602 -6.63 -8.24 -14.63
N ARG A 603 -6.11 -7.44 -13.69
CA ARG A 603 -5.63 -7.94 -12.40
C ARG A 603 -6.83 -8.30 -11.55
N LYS A 604 -6.89 -9.53 -11.06
CA LYS A 604 -8.03 -10.11 -10.35
C LYS A 604 -7.70 -10.27 -8.86
N PHE A 605 -8.64 -9.93 -7.99
CA PHE A 605 -8.52 -10.02 -6.54
C PHE A 605 -9.84 -10.51 -5.93
N PRO A 606 -9.84 -11.08 -4.71
CA PRO A 606 -11.08 -11.28 -3.95
C PRO A 606 -11.91 -10.00 -3.88
N ALA A 607 -13.23 -10.09 -4.05
CA ALA A 607 -14.08 -8.92 -4.09
C ALA A 607 -14.11 -8.18 -2.74
N LYS A 608 -13.89 -6.86 -2.78
CA LYS A 608 -13.97 -5.98 -1.62
C LYS A 608 -15.24 -5.14 -1.71
N TYR A 609 -16.13 -5.34 -0.74
CA TYR A 609 -17.36 -4.56 -0.60
C TYR A 609 -17.18 -3.56 0.53
N GLU A 610 -17.01 -2.30 0.19
CA GLU A 610 -17.07 -1.21 1.17
C GLU A 610 -18.53 -0.99 1.58
N LEU A 611 -18.81 -1.17 2.88
CA LEU A 611 -20.13 -1.01 3.48
C LEU A 611 -20.39 0.43 3.93
N LEU A 612 -19.33 1.10 4.38
CA LEU A 612 -19.38 2.46 4.93
C LEU A 612 -18.04 3.16 4.73
N SER A 613 -18.09 4.38 4.22
CA SER A 613 -17.00 5.34 4.29
C SER A 613 -17.33 6.36 5.38
N PHE A 614 -16.42 6.51 6.35
CA PHE A 614 -16.54 7.45 7.47
C PHE A 614 -15.21 8.17 7.65
N VAL A 615 -15.23 9.45 8.02
CA VAL A 615 -14.00 10.19 8.37
C VAL A 615 -13.99 10.43 9.87
N THR A 616 -12.90 10.05 10.54
CA THR A 616 -12.75 10.25 11.99
C THR A 616 -12.78 11.75 12.33
N PRO A 617 -13.28 12.15 13.50
CA PRO A 617 -13.26 13.56 13.90
C PRO A 617 -11.85 14.01 14.31
N TYR A 618 -11.63 15.32 14.42
CA TYR A 618 -10.47 15.85 15.16
C TYR A 618 -10.68 15.61 16.67
N GLY A 619 -9.70 14.99 17.34
CA GLY A 619 -9.89 14.49 18.70
C GLY A 619 -9.52 15.43 19.84
N ILE A 620 -8.84 16.55 19.58
CA ILE A 620 -8.50 17.53 20.64
C ILE A 620 -9.79 18.15 21.19
N GLY A 621 -9.99 18.08 22.50
CA GLY A 621 -11.17 18.62 23.18
C GLY A 621 -12.48 17.84 22.96
N LEU A 622 -12.46 16.81 22.10
CA LEU A 622 -13.62 16.00 21.79
C LEU A 622 -13.89 15.00 22.93
N ASP A 623 -15.14 14.97 23.40
CA ASP A 623 -15.58 14.07 24.46
C ASP A 623 -16.83 13.27 24.04
N PHE A 624 -16.63 11.98 23.75
CA PHE A 624 -17.71 11.03 23.53
C PHE A 624 -18.17 10.29 24.78
N GLY A 625 -17.49 10.50 25.92
CA GLY A 625 -17.70 9.78 27.16
C GLY A 625 -17.37 8.28 27.07
N GLN A 626 -17.50 7.60 28.21
CA GLN A 626 -17.16 6.17 28.33
C GLN A 626 -18.03 5.26 27.46
N GLY A 627 -19.28 5.68 27.20
CA GLY A 627 -20.27 4.95 26.42
C GLY A 627 -20.18 5.19 24.90
N GLY A 628 -19.38 6.16 24.46
CA GLY A 628 -19.24 6.50 23.05
C GLY A 628 -20.50 7.11 22.42
N LYS A 629 -20.43 7.27 21.09
CA LYS A 629 -21.54 7.64 20.21
C LYS A 629 -21.77 6.53 19.19
N THR A 630 -23.03 6.33 18.79
CA THR A 630 -23.42 5.26 17.86
C THR A 630 -24.20 5.82 16.70
N TRP A 631 -23.78 5.44 15.50
CA TRP A 631 -24.50 5.62 14.24
C TRP A 631 -25.08 4.27 13.82
N VAL A 632 -26.28 4.28 13.26
CA VAL A 632 -26.94 3.06 12.77
C VAL A 632 -27.13 3.20 11.28
N PHE A 633 -26.62 2.23 10.52
CA PHE A 633 -26.71 2.22 9.06
C PHE A 633 -27.49 1.01 8.58
N ASP A 634 -28.41 1.22 7.64
CA ASP A 634 -29.06 0.14 6.92
C ASP A 634 -28.11 -0.43 5.86
N VAL A 635 -27.72 -1.69 6.04
CA VAL A 635 -26.80 -2.44 5.18
C VAL A 635 -27.49 -3.68 4.61
N THR A 636 -28.82 -3.66 4.50
CA THR A 636 -29.64 -4.79 4.01
C THR A 636 -29.25 -5.24 2.60
N ASP A 637 -28.85 -4.30 1.74
CA ASP A 637 -28.38 -4.57 0.38
C ASP A 637 -27.18 -5.54 0.32
N TYR A 638 -26.41 -5.65 1.40
CA TYR A 638 -25.25 -6.53 1.49
C TYR A 638 -25.57 -7.92 2.00
N GLY A 639 -26.84 -8.24 2.29
CA GLY A 639 -27.29 -9.57 2.72
C GLY A 639 -26.72 -10.75 1.91
N PRO A 640 -26.63 -10.68 0.56
CA PRO A 640 -26.02 -11.74 -0.24
C PRO A 640 -24.54 -12.02 0.08
N VAL A 641 -23.82 -11.04 0.63
CA VAL A 641 -22.38 -11.10 0.96
C VAL A 641 -22.14 -11.28 2.46
N LEU A 642 -23.00 -10.72 3.32
CA LEU A 642 -22.92 -10.79 4.79
C LEU A 642 -23.38 -12.16 5.33
N LYS A 643 -22.87 -13.25 4.77
CA LYS A 643 -23.20 -14.63 5.16
C LYS A 643 -21.94 -15.45 5.32
N ASP A 644 -22.01 -16.46 6.18
CA ASP A 644 -20.89 -17.35 6.49
C ASP A 644 -19.65 -16.59 7.01
N ALA A 645 -18.49 -17.25 6.98
CA ALA A 645 -17.23 -16.62 7.39
C ALA A 645 -16.76 -15.63 6.32
N LYS A 646 -16.64 -14.36 6.68
CA LYS A 646 -16.07 -13.31 5.82
C LYS A 646 -14.97 -12.54 6.55
N ARG A 647 -13.95 -12.10 5.81
CA ARG A 647 -12.96 -11.17 6.37
C ARG A 647 -13.58 -9.78 6.41
N PHE A 648 -13.55 -9.18 7.58
CA PHE A 648 -14.03 -7.84 7.86
C PHE A 648 -12.82 -6.99 8.23
N LEU A 649 -12.64 -5.86 7.56
CA LEU A 649 -11.55 -4.95 7.87
C LEU A 649 -11.94 -3.48 7.76
N MET A 650 -11.24 -2.65 8.53
CA MET A 650 -11.25 -1.21 8.38
C MET A 650 -9.89 -0.77 7.80
N ASP A 651 -9.90 0.12 6.80
CA ASP A 651 -8.70 0.61 6.12
C ASP A 651 -8.73 2.14 5.90
N LYS A 652 -7.70 2.66 5.20
CA LYS A 652 -7.47 4.08 4.84
C LYS A 652 -6.86 4.98 5.93
N GLY A 653 -6.39 4.42 7.04
CA GLY A 653 -5.47 5.06 7.99
C GLY A 653 -6.13 5.56 9.28
N GLY A 654 -7.46 5.73 9.28
CA GLY A 654 -8.23 6.17 10.44
C GLY A 654 -8.58 5.08 11.45
N GLU A 655 -8.31 3.81 11.16
CA GLU A 655 -8.84 2.68 11.93
C GLU A 655 -8.34 2.59 13.40
N TRP A 656 -7.35 3.41 13.78
CA TRP A 656 -6.71 3.46 15.11
C TRP A 656 -6.85 4.78 15.87
N GLN A 657 -7.56 5.76 15.32
CA GLN A 657 -7.73 7.05 16.00
C GLN A 657 -8.65 6.91 17.22
N GLU A 658 -9.70 6.09 17.11
CA GLU A 658 -10.67 5.81 18.16
C GLU A 658 -10.81 4.31 18.49
N GLU A 659 -11.49 4.03 19.62
CA GLU A 659 -11.96 2.70 19.96
C GLU A 659 -13.32 2.45 19.29
N MET A 660 -13.44 1.33 18.57
CA MET A 660 -14.63 0.96 17.79
C MET A 660 -15.37 -0.21 18.42
N ASP A 661 -16.70 -0.15 18.44
CA ASP A 661 -17.60 -1.26 18.73
C ASP A 661 -18.58 -1.37 17.56
N ILE A 662 -18.47 -2.46 16.79
CA ILE A 662 -19.27 -2.68 15.58
C ILE A 662 -20.00 -4.00 15.73
N LYS A 663 -21.32 -3.94 15.53
CA LYS A 663 -22.20 -5.11 15.56
C LYS A 663 -23.33 -4.97 14.54
N PHE A 664 -23.86 -6.11 14.11
CA PHE A 664 -24.94 -6.21 13.13
C PHE A 664 -26.18 -6.81 13.79
N ALA A 665 -27.33 -6.21 13.54
CA ALA A 665 -28.65 -6.74 13.89
C ALA A 665 -29.34 -7.25 12.62
N PHE A 666 -29.55 -8.56 12.53
CA PHE A 666 -30.31 -9.21 11.47
C PHE A 666 -31.75 -9.41 11.96
N ILE A 667 -32.65 -8.52 11.54
CA ILE A 667 -34.03 -8.45 12.03
C ILE A 667 -34.91 -9.32 11.14
N LYS A 668 -35.46 -10.43 11.67
CA LYS A 668 -36.25 -11.37 10.85
C LYS A 668 -37.54 -10.72 10.36
N GLY A 669 -37.83 -10.86 9.08
CA GLY A 669 -38.98 -10.23 8.45
C GLY A 669 -38.97 -10.41 6.94
N ILE A 670 -39.77 -9.60 6.26
CA ILE A 670 -39.87 -9.60 4.79
C ILE A 670 -39.34 -8.24 4.31
N PRO A 671 -38.23 -8.19 3.53
CA PRO A 671 -37.72 -6.92 3.02
C PRO A 671 -38.67 -6.35 1.94
N PRO A 672 -38.67 -5.04 1.67
CA PRO A 672 -39.55 -4.45 0.64
C PRO A 672 -39.33 -5.02 -0.77
N ARG A 673 -38.09 -5.43 -1.07
CA ARG A 673 -37.70 -6.16 -2.29
C ARG A 673 -36.70 -7.24 -1.93
N GLN A 674 -36.76 -8.37 -2.61
CA GLN A 674 -35.73 -9.40 -2.45
C GLN A 674 -34.39 -8.90 -3.01
N VAL A 675 -33.33 -8.95 -2.21
CA VAL A 675 -31.96 -8.66 -2.63
C VAL A 675 -31.36 -9.91 -3.25
N LEU A 676 -31.08 -9.87 -4.56
CA LEU A 676 -30.53 -11.01 -5.29
C LEU A 676 -29.00 -11.01 -5.28
N SER A 677 -28.39 -9.83 -5.46
CA SER A 677 -26.93 -9.69 -5.45
C SER A 677 -26.51 -8.23 -5.25
N VAL A 678 -25.37 -8.04 -4.59
CA VAL A 678 -24.58 -6.80 -4.66
C VAL A 678 -23.29 -7.09 -5.42
N GLN A 679 -22.93 -6.21 -6.34
CA GLN A 679 -21.75 -6.32 -7.20
C GLN A 679 -20.95 -5.02 -7.12
N GLN A 680 -19.68 -5.11 -6.76
CA GLN A 680 -18.74 -4.01 -6.91
C GLN A 680 -18.53 -3.75 -8.41
N ILE A 681 -18.76 -2.52 -8.90
CA ILE A 681 -18.59 -2.21 -10.34
C ILE A 681 -17.10 -2.08 -10.66
N TRP A 682 -16.35 -1.33 -9.86
CA TRP A 682 -14.88 -1.26 -9.85
C TRP A 682 -14.41 -1.31 -8.39
N PRO A 683 -13.18 -1.77 -8.11
CA PRO A 683 -12.69 -1.83 -6.75
C PRO A 683 -12.79 -0.49 -6.03
N ALA A 684 -13.16 -0.54 -4.76
CA ALA A 684 -13.16 0.65 -3.92
C ALA A 684 -11.71 1.04 -3.57
N ASP A 685 -11.18 2.06 -4.23
CA ASP A 685 -9.82 2.55 -3.99
C ASP A 685 -9.65 4.05 -4.30
N ALA A 686 -8.46 4.58 -4.00
CA ALA A 686 -8.05 5.94 -4.34
C ALA A 686 -7.53 5.99 -5.79
N TYR A 687 -8.15 6.84 -6.60
CA TYR A 687 -7.83 7.04 -8.01
C TYR A 687 -7.34 8.47 -8.25
N GLY A 688 -6.23 8.61 -8.98
CA GLY A 688 -5.79 9.93 -9.45
C GLY A 688 -6.74 10.46 -10.52
N PHE A 689 -6.99 11.77 -10.54
CA PHE A 689 -7.97 12.35 -11.47
C PHE A 689 -7.66 12.08 -12.95
N THR A 690 -6.38 11.97 -13.33
CA THR A 690 -5.97 11.63 -14.71
C THR A 690 -6.36 10.21 -15.11
N SER A 691 -6.30 9.25 -14.19
CA SER A 691 -6.75 7.86 -14.40
C SER A 691 -8.26 7.76 -14.59
N ILE A 692 -9.01 8.60 -13.86
CA ILE A 692 -10.48 8.71 -14.02
C ILE A 692 -10.80 9.33 -15.38
N LEU A 693 -10.21 10.48 -15.72
CA LEU A 693 -10.47 11.18 -16.99
C LEU A 693 -10.09 10.37 -18.24
N SER A 694 -9.06 9.52 -18.14
CA SER A 694 -8.57 8.68 -19.25
C SER A 694 -9.16 7.28 -19.29
N ASN A 695 -10.10 6.94 -18.38
CA ASN A 695 -10.68 5.60 -18.27
C ASN A 695 -9.62 4.48 -18.13
N GLN A 696 -8.55 4.77 -17.39
CA GLN A 696 -7.47 3.82 -17.19
C GLN A 696 -7.84 2.73 -16.17
N GLN A 697 -8.53 3.10 -15.08
CA GLN A 697 -8.91 2.17 -14.00
C GLN A 697 -10.41 2.13 -13.69
N LEU A 698 -11.15 3.20 -14.02
CA LEU A 698 -12.61 3.27 -13.94
C LEU A 698 -13.21 3.18 -15.35
N GLU A 699 -12.77 2.21 -16.14
CA GLU A 699 -13.18 2.07 -17.54
C GLU A 699 -14.68 1.75 -17.68
N PRO A 700 -15.34 2.14 -18.78
CA PRO A 700 -16.71 1.74 -19.05
C PRO A 700 -16.89 0.22 -18.98
N ARG A 701 -17.80 -0.25 -18.12
CA ARG A 701 -18.10 -1.69 -17.94
C ARG A 701 -19.46 -2.06 -18.51
N THR A 702 -19.49 -3.14 -19.29
CA THR A 702 -20.74 -3.78 -19.70
C THR A 702 -21.17 -4.78 -18.63
N ILE A 703 -22.37 -4.56 -18.08
CA ILE A 703 -22.95 -5.40 -17.03
C ILE A 703 -24.13 -6.17 -17.61
N THR A 704 -24.20 -7.47 -17.32
CA THR A 704 -25.33 -8.34 -17.64
C THR A 704 -26.20 -8.59 -16.41
N TYR A 705 -27.49 -8.89 -16.65
CA TYR A 705 -28.40 -9.30 -15.60
C TYR A 705 -29.41 -10.34 -16.11
N LYS A 706 -29.95 -11.13 -15.18
CA LYS A 706 -30.87 -12.24 -15.49
C LYS A 706 -32.34 -11.79 -15.48
N PRO A 707 -33.25 -12.51 -16.14
CA PRO A 707 -34.68 -12.18 -16.18
C PRO A 707 -35.38 -12.12 -14.81
N GLU A 708 -34.85 -12.78 -13.77
CA GLU A 708 -35.39 -12.69 -12.41
C GLU A 708 -35.21 -11.31 -11.77
N VAL A 709 -34.27 -10.49 -12.25
CA VAL A 709 -34.04 -9.14 -11.74
C VAL A 709 -35.19 -8.23 -12.19
N LYS A 710 -35.95 -7.69 -11.23
CA LYS A 710 -37.10 -6.80 -11.48
C LYS A 710 -36.83 -5.35 -11.12
N SER A 711 -35.77 -5.09 -10.36
CA SER A 711 -35.32 -3.73 -10.08
C SER A 711 -33.81 -3.69 -9.81
N MET A 712 -33.18 -2.53 -10.00
CA MET A 712 -31.74 -2.34 -9.82
C MET A 712 -31.46 -0.91 -9.37
N LYS A 713 -30.50 -0.76 -8.46
CA LYS A 713 -29.96 0.54 -8.08
C LYS A 713 -28.44 0.56 -8.09
N ILE A 714 -27.86 1.69 -8.46
CA ILE A 714 -26.44 1.96 -8.27
C ILE A 714 -26.28 2.82 -7.02
N ARG A 715 -25.39 2.39 -6.13
CA ARG A 715 -24.94 3.13 -4.94
C ARG A 715 -23.53 3.65 -5.23
N THR A 716 -23.29 4.92 -4.99
CA THR A 716 -21.95 5.51 -5.17
C THR A 716 -21.61 6.44 -4.02
N VAL A 717 -20.37 6.31 -3.55
CA VAL A 717 -19.72 7.21 -2.58
C VAL A 717 -18.41 7.65 -3.21
N ALA A 718 -18.10 8.93 -3.11
CA ALA A 718 -16.80 9.46 -3.47
C ALA A 718 -16.32 10.44 -2.41
N THR A 719 -15.01 10.48 -2.17
CA THR A 719 -14.36 11.47 -1.29
C THR A 719 -13.12 12.01 -1.95
N GLY A 720 -12.96 13.33 -2.00
CA GLY A 720 -11.77 13.99 -2.55
C GLY A 720 -10.65 14.15 -1.51
N HIS A 721 -9.41 14.01 -1.97
CA HIS A 721 -8.18 13.99 -1.17
C HIS A 721 -7.04 14.70 -1.90
N GLY A 722 -6.03 15.14 -1.14
CA GLY A 722 -4.98 16.04 -1.63
C GLY A 722 -5.44 17.49 -1.58
N GLN A 723 -4.52 18.44 -1.69
CA GLN A 723 -4.81 19.85 -1.44
C GLN A 723 -5.96 20.37 -2.33
N GLU A 724 -5.91 20.10 -3.64
CA GLU A 724 -6.95 20.53 -4.58
C GLU A 724 -8.14 19.56 -4.62
N GLY A 725 -7.92 18.26 -4.40
CA GLY A 725 -8.99 17.27 -4.42
C GLY A 725 -9.94 17.36 -3.23
N GLU A 726 -9.43 17.74 -2.06
CA GLU A 726 -10.21 17.89 -0.82
C GLU A 726 -11.02 19.19 -0.78
N PHE A 727 -10.37 20.32 -1.09
CA PHE A 727 -10.92 21.66 -0.83
C PHE A 727 -11.48 22.38 -2.07
N ILE A 728 -11.52 21.72 -3.24
CA ILE A 728 -12.13 22.30 -4.44
C ILE A 728 -13.23 21.39 -4.99
N PRO A 729 -14.49 21.84 -5.06
CA PRO A 729 -15.59 21.01 -5.54
C PRO A 729 -15.43 20.68 -7.03
N ARG A 730 -15.64 19.41 -7.38
CA ARG A 730 -15.70 18.91 -8.77
C ARG A 730 -17.05 18.30 -9.08
N THR A 731 -17.40 18.27 -10.37
CA THR A 731 -18.61 17.60 -10.83
C THR A 731 -18.26 16.18 -11.25
N HIS A 732 -18.79 15.21 -10.52
CA HIS A 732 -18.67 13.79 -10.82
C HIS A 732 -19.88 13.34 -11.63
N SER A 733 -19.71 12.27 -12.40
CA SER A 733 -20.74 11.73 -13.27
C SER A 733 -20.76 10.22 -13.30
N LEU A 734 -21.96 9.66 -13.46
CA LEU A 734 -22.19 8.26 -13.74
C LEU A 734 -23.08 8.16 -14.99
N LEU A 735 -22.54 7.61 -16.06
CA LEU A 735 -23.26 7.38 -17.32
C LEU A 735 -23.75 5.94 -17.36
N VAL A 736 -25.07 5.75 -17.45
CA VAL A 736 -25.70 4.43 -17.61
C VAL A 736 -26.34 4.37 -18.98
N ASN A 737 -25.80 3.54 -19.88
CA ASN A 737 -26.05 3.60 -21.33
C ASN A 737 -25.85 5.04 -21.87
N ASN A 738 -26.95 5.76 -22.13
CA ASN A 738 -26.95 7.11 -22.67
C ASN A 738 -27.47 8.16 -21.66
N THR A 739 -27.77 7.76 -20.42
CA THR A 739 -28.30 8.65 -19.38
C THR A 739 -27.21 9.01 -18.38
N ASN A 740 -26.92 10.30 -18.27
CA ASN A 740 -25.89 10.83 -17.37
C ASN A 740 -26.51 11.33 -16.05
N PHE A 741 -26.03 10.80 -14.93
CA PHE A 741 -26.25 11.34 -13.59
C PHE A 741 -25.03 12.15 -13.21
N SER A 742 -25.17 13.45 -12.93
CA SER A 742 -24.05 14.30 -12.51
C SER A 742 -24.34 15.02 -11.21
N TRP A 743 -23.32 15.22 -10.39
CA TRP A 743 -23.43 15.92 -9.11
C TRP A 743 -22.14 16.64 -8.74
N GLN A 744 -22.27 17.73 -7.98
CA GLN A 744 -21.13 18.36 -7.34
C GLN A 744 -20.73 17.54 -6.12
N LEU A 745 -19.46 17.12 -6.06
CA LEU A 745 -18.89 16.45 -4.90
C LEU A 745 -18.46 17.53 -3.90
N TRP A 746 -19.37 17.86 -2.98
CA TRP A 746 -19.18 18.89 -1.97
C TRP A 746 -20.12 18.63 -0.80
N LYS A 747 -19.61 18.74 0.43
CA LYS A 747 -20.34 18.49 1.67
C LYS A 747 -20.12 19.64 2.64
N GLU A 748 -21.23 20.13 3.17
CA GLU A 748 -21.29 21.18 4.18
C GLU A 748 -20.94 20.63 5.57
N CYS A 749 -19.98 21.26 6.28
CA CYS A 749 -19.42 20.69 7.52
C CYS A 749 -19.73 21.45 8.81
N ALA A 750 -20.09 22.72 8.76
CA ALA A 750 -20.29 23.55 9.95
C ALA A 750 -21.46 23.10 10.86
N ASP A 751 -22.41 22.35 10.30
CA ASP A 751 -23.58 21.80 11.02
C ASP A 751 -23.35 20.40 11.60
N ASN A 752 -22.14 19.87 11.54
CA ASN A 752 -21.86 18.50 11.97
C ASN A 752 -22.30 18.27 13.43
N PRO A 753 -23.12 17.24 13.73
CA PRO A 753 -23.56 16.95 15.10
C PRO A 753 -22.41 16.53 16.04
N VAL A 754 -21.23 16.18 15.50
CA VAL A 754 -20.01 15.96 16.28
C VAL A 754 -19.26 17.28 16.42
N TYR A 755 -19.38 17.91 17.58
CA TYR A 755 -18.70 19.15 17.95
C TYR A 755 -18.58 19.26 19.48
N PRO A 756 -17.65 20.09 20.00
CA PRO A 756 -16.57 20.77 19.28
C PRO A 756 -15.49 19.77 18.80
N GLN A 757 -14.69 20.16 17.81
CA GLN A 757 -13.51 19.38 17.39
C GLN A 757 -12.30 20.30 17.30
N GLY A 758 -11.18 19.96 17.94
CA GLY A 758 -10.00 20.83 18.04
C GLY A 758 -9.14 20.94 16.78
N GLY A 759 -9.75 20.94 15.59
CA GLY A 759 -9.10 21.06 14.28
C GLY A 759 -9.95 21.85 13.29
N THR A 760 -9.68 21.71 11.98
CA THR A 760 -10.36 22.51 10.93
C THR A 760 -11.73 21.97 10.51
N TRP A 761 -12.50 21.42 11.44
CA TRP A 761 -13.70 20.61 11.14
C TRP A 761 -14.84 21.34 10.41
N VAL A 762 -14.89 22.66 10.49
CA VAL A 762 -15.95 23.50 9.92
C VAL A 762 -15.84 23.71 8.41
N TYR A 763 -14.65 23.58 7.82
CA TYR A 763 -14.50 23.80 6.38
C TYR A 763 -15.22 22.73 5.56
N ASP A 764 -15.81 23.12 4.44
CA ASP A 764 -16.42 22.16 3.53
C ASP A 764 -15.38 21.35 2.76
N ARG A 765 -15.69 20.09 2.49
CA ARG A 765 -14.83 19.19 1.71
C ARG A 765 -15.60 18.47 0.61
N ALA A 766 -14.86 17.93 -0.33
CA ALA A 766 -15.38 17.14 -1.43
C ALA A 766 -15.95 15.78 -0.97
N GLY A 767 -17.21 15.78 -0.52
CA GLY A 767 -18.03 14.59 -0.28
C GLY A 767 -17.95 13.98 1.12
N TRP A 768 -17.27 14.63 2.06
CA TRP A 768 -17.08 14.15 3.43
C TRP A 768 -16.88 15.32 4.42
N CYS A 769 -17.00 15.03 5.72
CA CYS A 769 -16.67 15.96 6.81
C CYS A 769 -16.02 15.18 7.96
N PRO A 770 -15.05 15.78 8.69
CA PRO A 770 -14.46 15.16 9.88
C PRO A 770 -15.53 14.78 10.91
N GLY A 771 -15.60 13.50 11.31
CA GLY A 771 -16.59 13.00 12.27
C GLY A 771 -17.95 12.64 11.68
N ALA A 772 -18.05 12.44 10.36
CA ALA A 772 -19.29 12.12 9.67
C ALA A 772 -19.12 10.98 8.64
N PRO A 773 -20.22 10.26 8.29
CA PRO A 773 -20.22 9.39 7.11
C PRO A 773 -20.10 10.21 5.82
N SER A 774 -19.45 9.65 4.81
CA SER A 774 -19.34 10.25 3.47
C SER A 774 -20.68 10.23 2.74
N ASP A 775 -20.84 11.11 1.74
CA ASP A 775 -22.11 11.26 1.03
C ASP A 775 -22.44 10.06 0.14
N LEU A 776 -23.53 9.37 0.46
CA LEU A 776 -24.09 8.29 -0.34
C LEU A 776 -25.08 8.82 -1.37
N ARG A 777 -24.90 8.42 -2.63
CA ARG A 777 -25.86 8.66 -3.70
C ARG A 777 -26.41 7.34 -4.23
N GLU A 778 -27.71 7.33 -4.48
CA GLU A 778 -28.42 6.16 -4.99
C GLU A 778 -29.23 6.52 -6.25
N PHE A 779 -29.10 5.70 -7.29
CA PHE A 779 -29.80 5.88 -8.56
C PHE A 779 -30.58 4.60 -8.88
N GLU A 780 -31.91 4.68 -8.95
CA GLU A 780 -32.75 3.60 -9.47
C GLU A 780 -32.64 3.59 -11.00
N ILE A 781 -32.19 2.48 -11.58
CA ILE A 781 -31.79 2.43 -13.00
C ILE A 781 -32.61 1.48 -13.86
N MET A 782 -33.50 0.66 -13.27
CA MET A 782 -34.21 -0.38 -14.02
C MET A 782 -34.96 0.19 -15.24
N ASN A 783 -35.59 1.34 -15.09
CA ASN A 783 -36.35 2.02 -16.14
C ASN A 783 -35.50 2.41 -17.36
N LEU A 784 -34.17 2.49 -17.19
CA LEU A 784 -33.20 2.86 -18.22
C LEU A 784 -32.64 1.65 -18.97
N VAL A 785 -32.78 0.44 -18.41
CA VAL A 785 -32.07 -0.77 -18.87
C VAL A 785 -32.98 -1.97 -19.11
N ALA A 786 -34.26 -1.92 -18.72
CA ALA A 786 -35.21 -3.05 -18.74
C ALA A 786 -35.36 -3.76 -20.11
N ASN A 787 -35.07 -3.06 -21.22
CA ASN A 787 -35.20 -3.60 -22.58
C ASN A 787 -33.95 -4.33 -23.08
N ASN A 788 -32.85 -4.32 -22.32
CA ASN A 788 -31.57 -4.89 -22.73
C ASN A 788 -31.12 -5.96 -21.73
N SER A 789 -30.59 -7.10 -22.21
CA SER A 789 -29.95 -8.10 -21.34
C SER A 789 -28.61 -7.64 -20.74
N SER A 790 -28.10 -6.50 -21.22
CA SER A 790 -26.87 -5.86 -20.75
C SER A 790 -26.94 -4.34 -20.88
N PHE A 791 -26.15 -3.63 -20.10
CA PHE A 791 -26.03 -2.17 -20.16
C PHE A 791 -24.60 -1.73 -19.82
N THR A 792 -24.22 -0.53 -20.23
CA THR A 792 -22.91 0.04 -19.89
C THR A 792 -23.02 0.96 -18.69
N VAL A 793 -21.98 0.98 -17.85
CA VAL A 793 -21.79 1.94 -16.76
C VAL A 793 -20.40 2.55 -16.89
N ASP A 794 -20.32 3.87 -16.82
CA ASP A 794 -19.08 4.64 -16.89
C ASP A 794 -19.07 5.71 -15.80
N TYR A 795 -17.93 5.86 -15.11
CA TYR A 795 -17.76 6.82 -14.02
C TYR A 795 -16.73 7.86 -14.43
N GLY A 796 -17.08 9.14 -14.29
CA GLY A 796 -16.22 10.24 -14.70
C GLY A 796 -16.26 11.43 -13.74
N LEU A 797 -15.43 12.41 -14.05
CA LEU A 797 -15.47 13.75 -13.49
C LEU A 797 -15.19 14.77 -14.59
N ASN A 798 -15.59 16.02 -14.40
CA ASN A 798 -15.48 17.06 -15.42
C ASN A 798 -14.03 17.51 -15.68
N THR A 799 -13.34 17.97 -14.64
CA THR A 799 -11.95 18.45 -14.71
C THR A 799 -11.35 18.44 -13.30
N ALA A 800 -10.03 18.33 -13.21
CA ALA A 800 -9.29 18.53 -11.97
C ALA A 800 -7.83 18.88 -12.30
N ALA A 801 -7.08 19.32 -11.29
CA ALA A 801 -5.68 19.72 -11.40
C ALA A 801 -4.98 19.56 -10.04
N GLY A 802 -3.65 19.71 -10.01
CA GLY A 802 -2.87 19.61 -8.77
C GLY A 802 -2.90 18.21 -8.16
N ASP A 803 -2.76 18.13 -6.83
CA ASP A 803 -2.96 16.89 -6.08
C ASP A 803 -4.45 16.66 -5.86
N SER A 804 -5.11 16.13 -6.90
CA SER A 804 -6.51 15.70 -6.87
C SER A 804 -6.62 14.18 -6.96
N ARG A 805 -7.04 13.55 -5.86
CA ARG A 805 -7.27 12.10 -5.77
C ARG A 805 -8.64 11.84 -5.19
N TYR A 806 -9.32 10.80 -5.65
CA TYR A 806 -10.68 10.47 -5.21
C TYR A 806 -10.76 9.02 -4.79
N ILE A 807 -11.20 8.75 -3.56
CA ILE A 807 -11.63 7.40 -3.18
C ILE A 807 -13.03 7.22 -3.75
N VAL A 808 -13.22 6.25 -4.63
CA VAL A 808 -14.50 5.99 -5.31
C VAL A 808 -14.97 4.59 -5.00
N ASN A 809 -16.19 4.48 -4.49
CA ASN A 809 -16.89 3.22 -4.29
C ASN A 809 -18.20 3.25 -5.06
N THR A 810 -18.35 2.37 -6.06
CA THR A 810 -19.57 2.28 -6.86
C THR A 810 -20.03 0.82 -6.96
N GLN A 811 -21.25 0.57 -6.51
CA GLN A 811 -21.84 -0.77 -6.36
C GLN A 811 -23.20 -0.84 -7.05
N LEU A 812 -23.48 -1.98 -7.67
CA LEU A 812 -24.77 -2.30 -8.26
C LEU A 812 -25.50 -3.31 -7.37
N VAL A 813 -26.71 -2.98 -6.95
CA VAL A 813 -27.60 -3.90 -6.24
C VAL A 813 -28.73 -4.33 -7.18
N LYS A 814 -28.94 -5.64 -7.29
CA LYS A 814 -29.98 -6.26 -8.12
C LYS A 814 -31.05 -6.86 -7.22
N TYR A 815 -32.31 -6.55 -7.52
CA TYR A 815 -33.47 -6.97 -6.74
C TYR A 815 -34.44 -7.83 -7.55
N GLY A 816 -35.11 -8.73 -6.85
CA GLY A 816 -36.25 -9.50 -7.34
C GLY A 816 -37.55 -8.71 -7.24
N GLN A 817 -38.66 -9.42 -7.02
CA GLN A 817 -40.00 -8.83 -6.93
C GLN A 817 -40.13 -7.90 -5.70
N ILE A 818 -41.02 -6.91 -5.83
CA ILE A 818 -41.50 -6.09 -4.72
C ILE A 818 -42.49 -6.94 -3.91
N ASN A 819 -42.39 -6.93 -2.59
CA ASN A 819 -43.16 -7.83 -1.72
C ASN A 819 -44.52 -7.26 -1.28
N PHE A 820 -44.72 -5.94 -1.37
CA PHE A 820 -45.92 -5.26 -0.87
C PHE A 820 -46.52 -4.32 -1.93
N ASP A 821 -47.85 -4.27 -2.00
CA ASP A 821 -48.55 -3.30 -2.85
C ASP A 821 -48.85 -2.00 -2.06
N ASN A 822 -49.34 -2.09 -0.82
CA ASN A 822 -49.61 -0.96 0.07
C ASN A 822 -48.91 -1.15 1.42
N ASP A 823 -47.77 -0.49 1.61
CA ASP A 823 -46.95 -0.64 2.83
C ASP A 823 -46.14 0.63 3.10
N VAL A 824 -46.02 1.02 4.38
CA VAL A 824 -45.24 2.17 4.82
C VAL A 824 -44.45 1.84 6.08
N ALA A 825 -43.15 2.10 6.07
CA ALA A 825 -42.32 1.96 7.25
C ALA A 825 -42.14 3.29 7.98
N ILE A 826 -42.09 3.26 9.31
CA ILE A 826 -41.44 4.33 10.08
C ILE A 826 -39.94 4.02 10.10
N GLU A 827 -39.13 4.86 9.46
CA GLU A 827 -37.69 4.63 9.33
C GLU A 827 -36.90 5.16 10.52
N GLU A 828 -37.30 6.32 11.05
CA GLU A 828 -36.56 6.99 12.12
C GLU A 828 -37.44 7.92 12.97
N ILE A 829 -37.11 8.06 14.25
CA ILE A 829 -37.59 9.15 15.11
C ILE A 829 -36.45 10.17 15.25
N VAL A 830 -36.59 11.31 14.57
CA VAL A 830 -35.60 12.41 14.58
C VAL A 830 -35.61 13.09 15.95
N SER A 831 -36.80 13.43 16.42
CA SER A 831 -37.03 14.00 17.75
C SER A 831 -38.42 13.63 18.28
N PRO A 832 -38.60 13.43 19.60
CA PRO A 832 -37.55 13.39 20.62
C PRO A 832 -36.70 12.11 20.54
N SER A 833 -35.37 12.23 20.58
CA SER A 833 -34.46 11.08 20.54
C SER A 833 -33.11 11.35 21.22
N TYR A 834 -32.34 10.29 21.48
CA TYR A 834 -30.92 10.34 21.87
C TYR A 834 -29.97 10.00 20.71
N SER A 835 -30.48 9.96 19.48
CA SER A 835 -29.67 9.59 18.31
C SER A 835 -28.51 10.57 18.12
N ALA A 836 -27.30 10.05 17.90
CA ALA A 836 -26.10 10.88 17.75
C ALA A 836 -26.21 11.81 16.53
N VAL A 837 -26.85 11.36 15.45
CA VAL A 837 -27.06 12.15 14.22
C VAL A 837 -28.02 13.33 14.41
N HIS A 838 -28.94 13.23 15.38
CA HIS A 838 -29.96 14.25 15.66
C HIS A 838 -29.72 14.99 16.96
N TYR A 839 -28.51 14.92 17.51
CA TYR A 839 -28.20 15.50 18.81
C TYR A 839 -28.43 17.02 18.84
N ARG A 840 -28.12 17.74 17.75
CA ARG A 840 -28.38 19.20 17.64
C ARG A 840 -29.87 19.57 17.65
N LYS A 841 -30.77 18.63 17.31
CA LYS A 841 -32.23 18.82 17.37
C LYS A 841 -32.83 18.45 18.72
N ASN A 842 -32.04 17.87 19.64
CA ASN A 842 -32.51 17.33 20.91
C ASN A 842 -31.78 17.97 22.12
N PRO A 843 -32.43 18.09 23.29
CA PRO A 843 -33.82 17.73 23.59
C PRO A 843 -34.80 18.62 22.82
N VAL A 844 -35.93 18.05 22.40
CA VAL A 844 -36.99 18.80 21.71
C VAL A 844 -37.79 19.64 22.71
N CYS A 845 -38.23 20.83 22.32
CA CYS A 845 -39.25 21.59 23.06
C CYS A 845 -40.30 22.12 22.08
N SER A 846 -40.93 21.23 21.32
CA SER A 846 -42.08 21.53 20.45
C SER A 846 -42.60 20.23 19.81
N ASN A 847 -42.54 20.15 18.47
CA ASN A 847 -43.10 19.12 17.62
C ASN A 847 -42.15 17.93 17.49
N PRO A 848 -42.61 16.69 17.74
CA PRO A 848 -41.88 15.51 17.31
C PRO A 848 -41.70 15.50 15.79
N GLU A 849 -40.57 14.97 15.32
CA GLU A 849 -40.26 14.79 13.91
C GLU A 849 -39.89 13.31 13.68
N ILE A 850 -40.53 12.68 12.70
CA ILE A 850 -40.27 11.28 12.29
C ILE A 850 -39.99 11.23 10.79
N VAL A 851 -39.39 10.13 10.33
CA VAL A 851 -39.22 9.82 8.90
C VAL A 851 -40.07 8.61 8.56
N ILE A 852 -40.91 8.72 7.53
CA ILE A 852 -41.66 7.59 6.95
C ILE A 852 -41.14 7.26 5.55
N LYS A 853 -41.31 6.00 5.13
CA LYS A 853 -40.91 5.50 3.81
C LYS A 853 -42.01 4.66 3.19
N ASN A 854 -42.32 4.92 1.92
CA ASN A 854 -43.23 4.04 1.19
C ASN A 854 -42.48 2.77 0.78
N THR A 855 -42.83 1.63 1.39
CA THR A 855 -42.23 0.32 1.10
C THR A 855 -43.15 -0.55 0.23
N GLY A 856 -44.33 -0.04 -0.12
CA GLY A 856 -45.26 -0.63 -1.09
C GLY A 856 -45.15 -0.04 -2.50
N LYS A 857 -45.53 -0.83 -3.50
CA LYS A 857 -45.51 -0.43 -4.91
C LYS A 857 -46.42 0.77 -5.22
N THR A 858 -47.54 0.91 -4.51
CA THR A 858 -48.57 1.93 -4.74
C THR A 858 -48.12 3.27 -4.17
N LEU A 859 -48.41 4.38 -4.87
CA LEU A 859 -48.14 5.74 -4.39
C LEU A 859 -48.84 5.98 -3.04
N LEU A 860 -48.08 6.38 -2.01
CA LEU A 860 -48.64 6.74 -0.72
C LEU A 860 -49.13 8.19 -0.74
N THR A 861 -50.43 8.39 -0.54
CA THR A 861 -51.08 9.71 -0.55
C THR A 861 -51.58 10.17 0.82
N LYS A 862 -51.90 9.22 1.70
CA LYS A 862 -52.39 9.50 3.06
C LYS A 862 -51.87 8.46 4.05
N ALA A 863 -51.57 8.88 5.28
CA ALA A 863 -51.26 7.98 6.39
C ALA A 863 -51.84 8.51 7.72
N THR A 864 -52.52 7.63 8.46
CA THR A 864 -52.98 7.89 9.83
C THR A 864 -51.88 7.47 10.80
N ILE A 865 -51.26 8.42 11.48
CA ILE A 865 -50.12 8.21 12.38
C ILE A 865 -50.58 8.46 13.81
N ALA A 866 -50.45 7.45 14.67
CA ALA A 866 -50.71 7.56 16.08
C ALA A 866 -49.41 7.68 16.87
N TYR A 867 -49.42 8.45 17.96
CA TYR A 867 -48.23 8.67 18.77
C TYR A 867 -48.58 9.04 20.22
N MET A 868 -47.64 8.79 21.14
CA MET A 868 -47.76 9.14 22.56
C MET A 868 -46.42 9.14 23.27
N VAL A 869 -46.34 9.83 24.41
CA VAL A 869 -45.34 9.55 25.45
C VAL A 869 -45.91 8.50 26.39
N GLU A 870 -45.13 7.49 26.78
CA GLU A 870 -45.59 6.43 27.66
C GLU A 870 -46.14 7.00 28.99
N GLY A 871 -47.37 6.61 29.35
CA GLY A 871 -48.09 7.16 30.51
C GLY A 871 -48.98 8.38 30.21
N TYR A 872 -48.96 8.89 28.96
CA TYR A 872 -49.79 10.02 28.50
C TYR A 872 -50.84 9.59 27.46
N ALA A 873 -51.75 10.52 27.10
CA ALA A 873 -52.82 10.26 26.16
C ALA A 873 -52.31 10.04 24.73
N LYS A 874 -52.87 9.05 24.04
CA LYS A 874 -52.65 8.80 22.61
C LYS A 874 -53.20 9.95 21.76
N ARG A 875 -52.41 10.38 20.78
CA ARG A 875 -52.80 11.35 19.74
C ARG A 875 -52.76 10.69 18.36
N THR A 876 -53.49 11.26 17.41
CA THR A 876 -53.54 10.80 16.01
C THR A 876 -53.36 12.00 15.07
N PHE A 877 -52.58 11.82 14.01
CA PHE A 877 -52.29 12.81 12.99
C PHE A 877 -52.56 12.23 11.59
N GLN A 878 -53.15 13.03 10.71
CA GLN A 878 -53.40 12.66 9.32
C GLN A 878 -52.35 13.31 8.42
N TRP A 879 -51.40 12.51 7.95
CA TRP A 879 -50.45 12.95 6.93
C TRP A 879 -51.09 12.84 5.54
N ASN A 880 -50.90 13.87 4.71
CA ASN A 880 -51.29 13.89 3.30
C ASN A 880 -50.09 14.31 2.46
N GLY A 881 -49.85 13.64 1.33
CA GLY A 881 -48.72 13.94 0.45
C GLY A 881 -48.71 13.08 -0.80
N ASN A 882 -47.54 12.97 -1.45
CA ASN A 882 -47.28 12.03 -2.54
C ASN A 882 -45.89 11.45 -2.31
N LEU A 883 -45.81 10.17 -1.94
CA LEU A 883 -44.55 9.49 -1.64
C LEU A 883 -44.40 8.25 -2.51
N ASP A 884 -43.54 8.31 -3.52
CA ASP A 884 -43.24 7.19 -4.42
C ASP A 884 -42.56 6.03 -3.67
N PHE A 885 -42.63 4.84 -4.25
CA PHE A 885 -41.97 3.65 -3.74
C PHE A 885 -40.47 3.91 -3.42
N MET A 886 -40.05 3.44 -2.25
CA MET A 886 -38.72 3.60 -1.65
C MET A 886 -38.28 5.04 -1.36
N LYS A 887 -39.14 6.03 -1.57
CA LYS A 887 -38.87 7.42 -1.14
C LYS A 887 -39.26 7.62 0.33
N THR A 888 -38.56 8.54 0.97
CA THR A 888 -38.76 8.95 2.36
C THR A 888 -39.28 10.38 2.44
N THR A 889 -40.01 10.71 3.51
CA THR A 889 -40.32 12.11 3.85
C THR A 889 -40.31 12.33 5.36
N ASN A 890 -40.03 13.55 5.78
CA ASN A 890 -40.12 13.95 7.18
C ASN A 890 -41.56 14.35 7.52
N VAL A 891 -42.05 13.89 8.66
CA VAL A 891 -43.37 14.21 9.19
C VAL A 891 -43.22 14.90 10.53
N ILE A 892 -43.66 16.15 10.59
CA ILE A 892 -43.72 16.94 11.82
C ILE A 892 -45.08 16.68 12.49
N LEU A 893 -45.05 16.10 13.68
CA LEU A 893 -46.25 15.76 14.45
C LEU A 893 -46.68 16.93 15.36
N PRO A 894 -47.98 17.03 15.71
CA PRO A 894 -48.44 18.07 16.63
C PRO A 894 -47.72 18.00 18.00
N THR A 895 -47.48 19.18 18.58
CA THR A 895 -46.64 19.45 19.77
C THR A 895 -46.93 18.53 20.96
N LEU A 896 -45.86 18.13 21.67
CA LEU A 896 -45.96 17.50 22.98
C LEU A 896 -46.19 18.57 24.07
N SER A 897 -47.03 18.28 25.05
CA SER A 897 -47.24 19.19 26.19
C SER A 897 -45.93 19.45 26.93
N GLY A 898 -45.78 20.66 27.48
CA GLY A 898 -44.60 21.00 28.28
C GLY A 898 -44.40 20.10 29.51
N LYS A 899 -45.44 19.39 29.97
CA LYS A 899 -45.32 18.37 31.02
C LYS A 899 -44.67 17.08 30.50
N GLU A 900 -45.14 16.55 29.37
CA GLU A 900 -44.56 15.36 28.72
C GLU A 900 -43.06 15.54 28.45
N LEU A 901 -42.68 16.71 27.95
CA LEU A 901 -41.29 17.03 27.62
C LEU A 901 -40.41 17.17 28.87
N ARG A 902 -40.95 17.70 29.97
CA ARG A 902 -40.23 17.82 31.25
C ARG A 902 -40.07 16.49 31.98
N ASP A 903 -41.03 15.59 31.86
CA ASP A 903 -40.95 14.28 32.50
C ASP A 903 -39.94 13.37 31.78
N GLY A 904 -39.79 13.54 30.46
CA GLY A 904 -39.01 12.64 29.62
C GLY A 904 -39.67 11.25 29.53
N GLY A 905 -38.98 10.29 28.93
CA GLY A 905 -39.46 8.90 28.90
C GLY A 905 -39.33 8.24 27.54
N ILE A 906 -40.30 7.40 27.20
CA ILE A 906 -40.37 6.66 25.93
C ILE A 906 -41.44 7.30 25.04
N PHE A 907 -41.02 7.81 23.88
CA PHE A 907 -41.92 8.26 22.82
C PHE A 907 -42.21 7.09 21.89
N LYS A 908 -43.49 6.84 21.59
CA LYS A 908 -43.96 5.76 20.73
C LYS A 908 -44.75 6.34 19.57
N VAL A 909 -44.53 5.82 18.38
CA VAL A 909 -45.24 6.21 17.16
C VAL A 909 -45.56 4.97 16.33
N TRP A 910 -46.74 4.92 15.73
CA TRP A 910 -47.14 3.84 14.84
C TRP A 910 -48.15 4.28 13.77
N ILE A 911 -48.25 3.50 12.71
CA ILE A 911 -49.16 3.71 11.58
C ILE A 911 -50.43 2.87 11.79
N GLU A 912 -51.59 3.50 11.63
CA GLU A 912 -52.89 2.83 11.82
C GLU A 912 -53.58 2.47 10.50
N ASN A 913 -53.42 3.30 9.47
CA ASN A 913 -54.04 3.12 8.17
C ASN A 913 -53.29 3.94 7.10
N ILE A 914 -53.27 3.46 5.85
CA ILE A 914 -52.71 4.16 4.69
C ILE A 914 -53.67 4.14 3.51
N ASN A 915 -53.76 5.25 2.78
CA ASN A 915 -54.63 5.36 1.59
C ASN A 915 -56.06 4.84 1.82
N GLU A 916 -56.61 4.98 3.05
CA GLU A 916 -57.93 4.46 3.44
C GLU A 916 -58.04 2.92 3.40
N THR A 917 -56.89 2.23 3.39
CA THR A 917 -56.69 0.78 3.39
C THR A 917 -55.75 0.36 4.53
N ASN A 918 -55.71 -0.94 4.82
CA ASN A 918 -54.77 -1.45 5.82
C ASN A 918 -53.37 -1.53 5.23
N ASP A 919 -52.38 -1.24 6.06
CA ASP A 919 -50.99 -1.52 5.78
C ASP A 919 -50.73 -3.04 5.74
N GLU A 920 -50.00 -3.52 4.72
CA GLU A 920 -49.77 -4.94 4.49
C GLU A 920 -48.72 -5.58 5.43
N TYR A 921 -47.85 -4.78 6.06
CA TYR A 921 -46.73 -5.31 6.85
C TYR A 921 -46.60 -4.67 8.24
N PRO A 922 -47.45 -5.03 9.22
CA PRO A 922 -47.51 -4.39 10.53
C PRO A 922 -46.23 -4.30 11.39
N LYS A 923 -45.16 -5.03 11.03
CA LYS A 923 -43.90 -5.05 11.82
C LYS A 923 -43.04 -3.80 11.63
N ASN A 924 -43.11 -3.15 10.47
CA ASN A 924 -42.36 -1.91 10.17
C ASN A 924 -43.15 -0.63 10.55
N ASN A 925 -44.40 -0.78 11.00
CA ASN A 925 -45.33 0.32 11.24
C ASN A 925 -45.07 1.10 12.52
N GLN A 926 -44.18 0.65 13.41
CA GLN A 926 -44.00 1.24 14.73
C GLN A 926 -42.54 1.41 15.10
N LEU A 927 -42.23 2.49 15.80
CA LEU A 927 -40.93 2.75 16.41
C LEU A 927 -41.09 3.40 17.78
N GLU A 928 -40.06 3.24 18.63
CA GLU A 928 -39.95 3.92 19.90
C GLU A 928 -38.55 4.52 20.11
N SER A 929 -38.51 5.65 20.80
CA SER A 929 -37.29 6.34 21.20
C SER A 929 -37.33 6.70 22.68
N VAL A 930 -36.19 6.55 23.35
CA VAL A 930 -35.99 7.12 24.69
C VAL A 930 -35.51 8.56 24.53
N PHE A 931 -36.01 9.47 25.36
CA PHE A 931 -35.57 10.86 25.36
C PHE A 931 -35.48 11.48 26.75
N GLY A 932 -34.63 12.49 26.86
CA GLY A 932 -34.34 13.20 28.11
C GLY A 932 -35.32 14.31 28.43
N LYS A 933 -35.31 14.73 29.70
CA LYS A 933 -36.09 15.86 30.19
C LYS A 933 -35.66 17.16 29.51
N THR A 934 -36.61 17.88 28.95
CA THR A 934 -36.39 19.22 28.44
C THR A 934 -36.13 20.19 29.60
N PRO A 935 -35.06 21.01 29.56
CA PRO A 935 -34.76 22.01 30.58
C PRO A 935 -35.95 22.91 30.89
N PHE A 936 -36.17 23.22 32.17
CA PHE A 936 -37.23 24.13 32.62
C PHE A 936 -36.62 25.34 33.35
N LEU A 937 -37.07 26.54 32.97
CA LEU A 937 -36.66 27.81 33.59
C LEU A 937 -37.88 28.50 34.22
N GLU A 938 -37.76 28.90 35.48
CA GLU A 938 -38.85 29.59 36.16
C GLU A 938 -38.98 31.04 35.67
N ASP A 939 -40.18 31.43 35.22
CA ASP A 939 -40.56 32.76 34.68
C ASP A 939 -39.89 33.20 33.36
N GLY A 940 -38.56 33.14 33.26
CA GLY A 940 -37.88 33.64 32.07
C GLY A 940 -36.38 33.32 32.02
N ILE A 941 -35.68 33.96 31.08
CA ILE A 941 -34.27 33.69 30.76
C ILE A 941 -33.44 34.96 30.71
N ILE A 942 -32.19 34.87 31.18
CA ILE A 942 -31.14 35.85 30.94
C ILE A 942 -30.16 35.27 29.93
N VAL A 943 -30.08 35.87 28.75
CA VAL A 943 -29.10 35.54 27.71
C VAL A 943 -27.90 36.48 27.87
N SER A 944 -26.70 35.93 27.96
CA SER A 944 -25.45 36.67 28.14
C SER A 944 -24.47 36.27 27.05
N MET A 945 -24.04 37.25 26.26
CA MET A 945 -23.11 37.06 25.15
C MET A 945 -21.96 38.05 25.26
N ARG A 946 -20.72 37.56 25.34
CA ARG A 946 -19.51 38.34 25.13
C ARG A 946 -19.06 38.15 23.70
N THR A 947 -19.08 39.21 22.89
CA THR A 947 -18.55 39.18 21.52
C THR A 947 -17.04 38.98 21.50
N ASN A 948 -16.53 38.42 20.41
CA ASN A 948 -15.10 38.40 20.05
C ASN A 948 -14.75 39.70 19.27
N SER A 949 -13.69 39.71 18.48
CA SER A 949 -13.26 40.87 17.67
C SER A 949 -14.01 41.00 16.33
N ALA A 950 -14.80 40.00 15.93
CA ALA A 950 -15.73 40.02 14.80
C ALA A 950 -17.20 40.07 15.31
N PRO A 951 -17.60 41.15 16.01
CA PRO A 951 -18.83 41.19 16.80
C PRO A 951 -20.14 41.06 16.01
N ASN A 952 -20.10 41.15 14.68
CA ASN A 952 -21.29 41.09 13.84
C ASN A 952 -21.53 39.71 13.22
N GLU A 953 -20.65 38.72 13.45
CA GLU A 953 -20.83 37.35 12.93
C GLU A 953 -21.82 36.56 13.79
N THR A 954 -21.69 36.64 15.11
CA THR A 954 -22.57 35.92 16.04
C THR A 954 -23.80 36.74 16.42
N SER A 955 -24.97 36.13 16.26
CA SER A 955 -26.28 36.66 16.66
C SER A 955 -27.08 35.60 17.43
N TRP A 956 -28.18 36.00 18.06
CA TRP A 956 -29.10 35.03 18.66
C TRP A 956 -30.57 35.43 18.48
N THR A 957 -31.43 34.41 18.40
CA THR A 957 -32.89 34.57 18.35
C THR A 957 -33.56 33.69 19.39
N LEU A 958 -34.66 34.17 19.94
CA LEU A 958 -35.56 33.42 20.82
C LEU A 958 -36.91 33.31 20.11
N LYS A 959 -37.36 32.09 19.84
CA LYS A 959 -38.65 31.79 19.20
C LYS A 959 -39.53 30.96 20.12
N ASP A 960 -40.85 31.16 20.01
CA ASP A 960 -41.85 30.33 20.70
C ASP A 960 -42.09 28.99 19.98
N GLU A 961 -42.96 28.15 20.55
CA GLU A 961 -43.32 26.84 20.00
C GLU A 961 -44.01 26.89 18.62
N SER A 962 -44.61 28.02 18.26
CA SER A 962 -45.21 28.25 16.93
C SER A 962 -44.20 28.81 15.92
N GLY A 963 -42.95 29.03 16.34
CA GLY A 963 -41.90 29.61 15.52
C GLY A 963 -41.91 31.14 15.45
N ASN A 964 -42.79 31.80 16.20
CA ASN A 964 -42.83 33.27 16.23
C ASN A 964 -41.62 33.81 16.98
N MET A 965 -41.08 34.93 16.50
CA MET A 965 -39.95 35.60 17.15
C MET A 965 -40.39 36.33 18.41
N VAL A 966 -39.83 35.95 19.55
CA VAL A 966 -40.03 36.60 20.86
C VAL A 966 -39.00 37.71 21.07
N LYS A 967 -37.73 37.42 20.77
CA LYS A 967 -36.62 38.36 20.91
C LYS A 967 -35.47 37.98 19.96
N GLN A 968 -34.61 38.94 19.65
CA GLN A 968 -33.34 38.71 18.98
C GLN A 968 -32.26 39.66 19.52
N SER A 969 -31.01 39.32 19.23
CA SER A 969 -29.83 40.15 19.52
C SER A 969 -29.92 41.51 18.82
N ARG A 970 -29.16 42.47 19.36
CA ARG A 970 -29.07 43.83 18.81
C ARG A 970 -28.13 43.84 17.59
N ASN A 971 -28.33 44.79 16.68
CA ASN A 971 -27.40 45.04 15.58
C ASN A 971 -26.28 46.00 16.01
N GLY A 972 -25.16 46.01 15.29
CA GLY A 972 -24.05 46.95 15.52
C GLY A 972 -23.34 46.71 16.85
N LEU A 973 -23.03 45.44 17.12
CA LEU A 973 -22.34 45.06 18.36
C LEU A 973 -20.88 45.54 18.32
N ILE A 974 -20.34 45.83 19.50
CA ILE A 974 -18.95 46.24 19.70
C ILE A 974 -18.13 44.99 20.03
N GLY A 975 -16.92 44.89 19.50
CA GLY A 975 -16.01 43.79 19.79
C GLY A 975 -15.68 43.67 21.28
N ASN A 976 -15.41 42.45 21.74
CA ASN A 976 -14.96 42.17 23.11
C ASN A 976 -15.89 42.70 24.23
N THR A 977 -17.19 42.85 23.95
CA THR A 977 -18.16 43.50 24.85
C THR A 977 -19.20 42.50 25.35
N MET A 978 -19.55 42.58 26.64
CA MET A 978 -20.62 41.78 27.24
C MET A 978 -22.00 42.45 27.05
N TYR A 979 -22.92 41.69 26.48
CA TYR A 979 -24.34 42.01 26.36
C TYR A 979 -25.16 41.04 27.21
N ASN A 980 -26.03 41.57 28.06
CA ASN A 980 -26.98 40.79 28.84
C ASN A 980 -28.39 41.25 28.51
N ASP A 981 -29.23 40.32 28.07
CA ASP A 981 -30.63 40.57 27.75
C ASP A 981 -31.51 39.68 28.63
N THR A 982 -32.41 40.30 29.40
CA THR A 982 -33.36 39.62 30.29
C THR A 982 -34.73 39.58 29.63
N ILE A 983 -35.30 38.38 29.51
CA ILE A 983 -36.62 38.14 28.94
C ILE A 983 -37.48 37.46 30.01
N VAL A 984 -38.52 38.16 30.46
CA VAL A 984 -39.45 37.76 31.55
C VAL A 984 -40.80 37.33 30.98
N ASN A 985 -41.68 36.76 31.82
CA ASN A 985 -43.04 36.36 31.45
C ASN A 985 -43.09 35.32 30.31
N LEU A 986 -42.07 34.46 30.22
CA LEU A 986 -42.08 33.34 29.29
C LEU A 986 -43.02 32.26 29.85
N ASN A 987 -43.93 31.76 29.01
CA ASN A 987 -44.87 30.71 29.35
C ASN A 987 -45.07 29.77 28.15
N GLY A 988 -44.50 28.57 28.21
CA GLY A 988 -44.53 27.58 27.12
C GLY A 988 -43.14 27.08 26.74
N CYS A 989 -43.02 26.53 25.53
CA CYS A 989 -41.77 26.04 24.97
C CYS A 989 -41.06 27.10 24.12
N TYR A 990 -39.74 27.17 24.23
CA TYR A 990 -38.92 28.16 23.54
C TYR A 990 -37.64 27.56 22.97
N LYS A 991 -37.23 28.10 21.82
CA LYS A 991 -35.97 27.82 21.15
C LYS A 991 -35.07 29.05 21.17
N LEU A 992 -33.98 28.99 21.93
CA LEU A 992 -32.88 29.96 21.86
C LEU A 992 -31.84 29.45 20.87
N GLN A 993 -31.64 30.16 19.76
CA GLN A 993 -30.71 29.77 18.70
C GLN A 993 -29.63 30.84 18.56
N PHE A 994 -28.38 30.44 18.76
CA PHE A 994 -27.21 31.24 18.38
C PHE A 994 -26.83 30.87 16.95
N TYR A 995 -26.54 31.87 16.14
CA TYR A 995 -26.13 31.72 14.75
C TYR A 995 -24.87 32.52 14.51
N ASP A 996 -23.91 31.92 13.83
CA ASP A 996 -22.67 32.55 13.43
C ASP A 996 -22.54 32.53 11.90
N SER A 997 -22.37 33.70 11.27
CA SER A 997 -22.27 33.80 9.82
C SER A 997 -20.90 33.44 9.24
N GLY A 998 -19.88 33.28 10.08
CA GLY A 998 -18.54 32.81 9.72
C GLY A 998 -18.41 31.28 9.73
N ASP A 999 -19.45 30.57 10.22
CA ASP A 999 -19.53 29.11 10.29
C ASP A 999 -18.49 28.45 11.24
N ASP A 1000 -17.77 29.23 12.04
CA ASP A 1000 -16.76 28.77 13.00
C ASP A 1000 -17.16 28.97 14.47
N GLY A 1001 -18.25 29.72 14.71
CA GLY A 1001 -18.79 29.99 16.03
C GLY A 1001 -18.05 31.10 16.77
N ILE A 1002 -18.53 31.47 17.95
CA ILE A 1002 -18.05 32.67 18.64
C ILE A 1002 -16.61 32.56 19.19
N SER A 1003 -16.01 31.36 19.23
CA SER A 1003 -14.59 31.17 19.57
C SER A 1003 -14.02 29.94 18.89
N TRP A 1004 -13.11 30.19 17.95
CA TRP A 1004 -12.45 29.15 17.19
C TRP A 1004 -10.96 29.40 17.10
N TRP A 1005 -10.15 28.34 17.18
CA TRP A 1005 -8.71 28.47 17.42
C TRP A 1005 -7.91 28.90 16.18
N ALA A 1006 -8.46 28.66 14.98
CA ALA A 1006 -7.75 28.83 13.72
C ALA A 1006 -8.06 30.16 13.01
N ASN A 1007 -8.88 31.02 13.59
CA ASN A 1007 -9.12 32.39 13.14
C ASN A 1007 -8.45 33.43 14.06
N GLY A 1008 -8.51 34.70 13.66
CA GLY A 1008 -7.92 35.83 14.38
C GLY A 1008 -8.89 36.59 15.28
N ASP A 1009 -10.12 36.10 15.46
CA ASP A 1009 -11.21 36.90 16.03
C ASP A 1009 -11.17 36.92 17.56
N GLY A 1010 -10.48 35.95 18.17
CA GLY A 1010 -10.32 35.84 19.61
C GLY A 1010 -11.52 35.17 20.28
N ASN A 1011 -11.63 35.31 21.61
CA ASN A 1011 -12.57 34.53 22.40
C ASN A 1011 -13.82 35.34 22.79
N GLY A 1012 -14.99 34.82 22.42
CA GLY A 1012 -16.29 35.18 22.95
C GLY A 1012 -16.87 34.13 23.89
N ILE A 1013 -18.05 34.42 24.45
CA ILE A 1013 -18.75 33.51 25.37
C ILE A 1013 -20.24 33.64 25.13
N ILE A 1014 -20.94 32.51 24.97
CA ILE A 1014 -22.40 32.44 24.99
C ILE A 1014 -22.86 31.62 26.21
N ARG A 1015 -23.78 32.18 26.98
CA ARG A 1015 -24.32 31.52 28.19
C ARG A 1015 -25.73 32.01 28.51
N ALA A 1016 -26.51 31.18 29.17
CA ALA A 1016 -27.85 31.55 29.63
C ALA A 1016 -28.19 30.96 31.00
N LYS A 1017 -29.13 31.60 31.71
CA LYS A 1017 -29.71 31.07 32.96
C LYS A 1017 -31.16 31.49 33.14
N GLY A 1018 -31.90 30.76 33.96
CA GLY A 1018 -33.19 31.23 34.46
C GLY A 1018 -33.03 32.50 35.28
N ILE A 1019 -34.05 33.37 35.31
CA ILE A 1019 -34.01 34.63 36.08
C ILE A 1019 -33.80 34.36 37.58
N LYS A 1020 -34.37 33.26 38.08
CA LYS A 1020 -34.26 32.81 39.47
C LYS A 1020 -33.11 31.84 39.73
N GLU A 1021 -32.32 31.52 38.70
CA GLU A 1021 -31.14 30.67 38.85
C GLU A 1021 -29.89 31.55 39.10
N ASP A 1022 -28.98 31.07 39.96
CA ASP A 1022 -27.73 31.79 40.24
C ASP A 1022 -26.63 31.49 39.20
N ILE A 1023 -26.64 30.30 38.62
CA ILE A 1023 -25.54 29.76 37.80
C ILE A 1023 -25.88 29.90 36.31
N PHE A 1024 -24.95 30.47 35.54
CA PHE A 1024 -25.00 30.45 34.08
C PHE A 1024 -24.62 29.09 33.52
N ARG A 1025 -25.43 28.59 32.59
CA ARG A 1025 -25.07 27.49 31.70
C ARG A 1025 -24.24 28.07 30.57
N VAL A 1026 -22.98 27.69 30.49
CA VAL A 1026 -22.07 28.08 29.41
C VAL A 1026 -22.22 27.09 28.27
N PHE A 1027 -22.42 27.60 27.06
CA PHE A 1027 -22.53 26.77 25.86
C PHE A 1027 -21.19 26.66 25.15
N GLN A 1028 -21.01 25.58 24.38
CA GLN A 1028 -19.78 25.36 23.61
C GLN A 1028 -19.62 26.50 22.60
N PRO A 1029 -18.51 27.25 22.59
CA PRO A 1029 -18.34 28.40 21.71
C PRO A 1029 -17.82 28.02 20.31
N ASP A 1030 -17.19 26.85 20.16
CA ASP A 1030 -16.81 26.21 18.88
C ASP A 1030 -17.98 25.31 18.43
N PHE A 1031 -19.06 25.94 17.96
CA PHE A 1031 -20.30 25.27 17.55
C PHE A 1031 -20.50 25.23 16.04
N GLY A 1032 -19.56 25.82 15.28
CA GLY A 1032 -19.70 26.08 13.86
C GLY A 1032 -20.80 27.11 13.58
N ARG A 1033 -21.71 26.78 12.68
CA ARG A 1033 -22.80 27.66 12.22
C ARG A 1033 -23.82 27.99 13.29
N GLU A 1034 -24.32 26.99 14.03
CA GLU A 1034 -25.43 27.21 14.96
C GLU A 1034 -25.34 26.42 16.26
N TYR A 1035 -25.87 27.00 17.33
CA TYR A 1035 -26.10 26.30 18.59
C TYR A 1035 -27.54 26.53 19.05
N THR A 1036 -28.27 25.45 19.30
CA THR A 1036 -29.67 25.50 19.74
C THR A 1036 -29.81 25.05 21.20
N PHE A 1037 -30.46 25.87 22.01
CA PHE A 1037 -30.89 25.55 23.37
C PHE A 1037 -32.42 25.63 23.48
N ASN A 1038 -33.05 24.45 23.57
CA ASN A 1038 -34.48 24.31 23.77
C ASN A 1038 -34.82 24.22 25.27
N PHE A 1039 -35.83 24.97 25.72
CA PHE A 1039 -36.28 24.97 27.11
C PHE A 1039 -37.76 25.31 27.25
N ALA A 1040 -38.38 24.84 28.32
CA ALA A 1040 -39.72 25.25 28.73
C ALA A 1040 -39.65 26.32 29.84
N ALA A 1041 -40.60 27.25 29.88
CA ALA A 1041 -40.66 28.29 30.90
C ALA A 1041 -42.10 28.61 31.38
N GLY A 1042 -42.20 29.24 32.55
CA GLY A 1042 -43.45 29.78 33.11
C GLY A 1042 -44.28 28.83 33.98
N ASN A 1043 -45.44 29.31 34.44
CA ASN A 1043 -46.43 28.48 35.13
C ASN A 1043 -47.12 27.59 34.09
N ILE A 1044 -46.62 26.36 33.93
CA ILE A 1044 -47.33 25.35 33.16
C ILE A 1044 -48.53 24.86 34.00
N THR A 1045 -49.52 25.72 34.19
CA THR A 1045 -50.88 25.29 34.54
C THR A 1045 -51.45 24.66 33.29
N SER A 1046 -51.49 23.33 33.27
CA SER A 1046 -52.35 22.61 32.35
C SER A 1046 -53.79 23.07 32.59
N VAL A 1047 -54.32 23.89 31.68
CA VAL A 1047 -55.77 23.93 31.46
C VAL A 1047 -56.03 23.24 30.14
N GLU A 1048 -55.83 21.93 30.14
CA GLU A 1048 -56.97 21.05 29.97
C GLU A 1048 -57.07 20.30 31.29
N ASP A 1049 -58.24 20.35 31.94
CA ASP A 1049 -58.57 19.43 33.01
C ASP A 1049 -58.65 18.02 32.44
N PHE A 1050 -57.48 17.40 32.22
CA PHE A 1050 -57.40 15.96 32.19
C PHE A 1050 -57.45 15.50 33.65
N GLN A 1051 -58.68 15.24 34.10
CA GLN A 1051 -58.98 14.59 35.36
C GLN A 1051 -58.06 13.36 35.51
N PRO A 1052 -57.11 13.32 36.49
CA PRO A 1052 -56.27 12.14 36.67
C PRO A 1052 -57.16 10.96 37.04
N GLY A 1053 -57.22 9.99 36.12
CA GLY A 1053 -58.05 8.81 36.19
C GLY A 1053 -57.44 7.74 37.10
N PHE A 1054 -58.26 7.19 37.98
CA PHE A 1054 -58.12 5.92 38.69
C PHE A 1054 -56.69 5.44 39.06
N ASP A 1055 -56.32 5.52 40.35
CA ASP A 1055 -55.09 4.90 40.89
C ASP A 1055 -55.45 3.76 41.87
N LEU A 1056 -54.80 2.60 41.72
CA LEU A 1056 -54.96 1.42 42.58
C LEU A 1056 -53.59 1.02 43.13
N LYS A 1057 -53.36 1.25 44.42
CA LYS A 1057 -52.15 0.84 45.15
C LYS A 1057 -52.46 -0.26 46.15
N ILE A 1058 -51.50 -1.16 46.35
CA ILE A 1058 -51.60 -2.21 47.36
C ILE A 1058 -50.37 -2.17 48.26
N SER A 1059 -50.55 -2.37 49.56
CA SER A 1059 -49.47 -2.36 50.55
C SER A 1059 -49.84 -3.10 51.83
N PRO A 1060 -48.89 -3.81 52.47
CA PRO A 1060 -47.56 -4.13 51.98
C PRO A 1060 -47.61 -5.16 50.82
N ASN A 1061 -46.48 -5.39 50.14
CA ASN A 1061 -46.31 -6.50 49.19
C ASN A 1061 -44.83 -6.91 49.18
N PRO A 1062 -44.44 -8.05 49.78
CA PRO A 1062 -45.30 -9.13 50.28
C PRO A 1062 -46.12 -8.77 51.55
N ILE A 1063 -47.26 -9.44 51.76
CA ILE A 1063 -48.06 -9.36 52.99
C ILE A 1063 -47.81 -10.57 53.89
N VAL A 1064 -48.03 -10.41 55.20
CA VAL A 1064 -48.21 -11.55 56.12
C VAL A 1064 -49.71 -11.86 56.17
N ASP A 1065 -50.50 -11.11 56.93
CA ASP A 1065 -51.93 -11.41 57.11
C ASP A 1065 -52.88 -10.30 56.64
N GLU A 1066 -52.38 -9.09 56.38
CA GLU A 1066 -53.24 -7.93 56.08
C GLU A 1066 -52.81 -7.23 54.79
N LEU A 1067 -53.75 -7.06 53.86
CA LEU A 1067 -53.57 -6.34 52.61
C LEU A 1067 -54.35 -5.04 52.63
N ASN A 1068 -53.66 -3.92 52.50
CA ASN A 1068 -54.31 -2.64 52.29
C ASN A 1068 -54.38 -2.32 50.80
N ILE A 1069 -55.57 -1.95 50.32
CA ILE A 1069 -55.84 -1.51 48.96
C ILE A 1069 -56.27 -0.05 49.00
N PHE A 1070 -55.51 0.82 48.36
CA PHE A 1070 -55.81 2.24 48.24
C PHE A 1070 -56.31 2.51 46.83
N ILE A 1071 -57.50 3.11 46.73
CA ILE A 1071 -58.13 3.47 45.48
C ILE A 1071 -58.31 4.98 45.47
N LYS A 1072 -57.85 5.62 44.41
CA LYS A 1072 -58.14 7.02 44.11
C LYS A 1072 -59.20 7.05 43.01
N ARG A 1073 -60.35 7.66 43.31
CA ARG A 1073 -61.57 7.76 42.49
C ARG A 1073 -62.19 6.42 42.15
N SER A 1074 -62.96 5.86 43.08
CA SER A 1074 -63.83 4.72 42.81
C SER A 1074 -65.21 5.16 42.33
N GLU A 1075 -65.78 4.46 41.34
CA GLU A 1075 -67.12 4.68 40.82
C GLU A 1075 -68.19 3.93 41.64
N LYS A 1076 -69.45 4.39 41.58
CA LYS A 1076 -70.59 3.67 42.17
C LYS A 1076 -70.78 2.31 41.50
N ASN A 1077 -71.01 1.26 42.29
CA ASN A 1077 -71.09 -0.16 41.89
C ASN A 1077 -69.76 -0.81 41.44
N ALA A 1078 -68.61 -0.21 41.78
CA ALA A 1078 -67.32 -0.85 41.55
C ALA A 1078 -67.12 -2.09 42.47
N LYS A 1079 -66.37 -3.09 42.00
CA LYS A 1079 -66.07 -4.32 42.74
C LYS A 1079 -64.55 -4.51 42.87
N ILE A 1080 -64.08 -4.70 44.10
CA ILE A 1080 -62.73 -5.18 44.41
C ILE A 1080 -62.84 -6.68 44.69
N SER A 1081 -61.98 -7.50 44.13
CA SER A 1081 -61.95 -8.96 44.34
C SER A 1081 -60.52 -9.42 44.54
N ILE A 1082 -60.28 -10.28 45.51
CA ILE A 1082 -59.01 -10.99 45.68
C ILE A 1082 -59.22 -12.38 45.10
N ILE A 1083 -58.37 -12.76 44.15
CA ILE A 1083 -58.42 -14.03 43.45
C ILE A 1083 -57.08 -14.77 43.58
N THR A 1084 -57.13 -16.09 43.61
CA THR A 1084 -55.94 -16.97 43.52
C THR A 1084 -55.35 -16.98 42.11
N GLN A 1085 -54.15 -17.53 41.92
CA GLN A 1085 -53.47 -17.61 40.61
C GLN A 1085 -54.28 -18.37 39.54
N ASP A 1086 -55.10 -19.35 39.94
CA ASP A 1086 -56.01 -20.10 39.07
C ASP A 1086 -57.36 -19.38 38.81
N GLY A 1087 -57.52 -18.16 39.33
CA GLY A 1087 -58.67 -17.28 39.05
C GLY A 1087 -59.88 -17.47 39.97
N LYS A 1088 -59.78 -18.29 41.02
CA LYS A 1088 -60.86 -18.45 42.02
C LYS A 1088 -60.94 -17.22 42.92
N GLU A 1089 -62.12 -16.61 43.01
CA GLU A 1089 -62.39 -15.49 43.91
C GLU A 1089 -62.50 -15.97 45.36
N ILE A 1090 -61.68 -15.38 46.24
CA ILE A 1090 -61.64 -15.72 47.67
C ILE A 1090 -62.25 -14.63 48.55
N MET A 1091 -62.19 -13.37 48.12
CA MET A 1091 -62.85 -12.26 48.81
C MET A 1091 -63.29 -11.21 47.79
N HIS A 1092 -64.33 -10.44 48.11
CA HIS A 1092 -64.67 -9.23 47.36
C HIS A 1092 -65.29 -8.16 48.25
N GLN A 1093 -65.27 -6.92 47.74
CA GLN A 1093 -65.93 -5.77 48.33
C GLN A 1093 -66.59 -4.96 47.21
N SER A 1094 -67.89 -4.71 47.35
CA SER A 1094 -68.63 -3.78 46.47
C SER A 1094 -68.59 -2.36 47.03
N LEU A 1095 -68.61 -1.39 46.12
CA LEU A 1095 -68.53 0.03 46.39
C LEU A 1095 -69.88 0.69 46.05
N ASP A 1096 -70.62 1.13 47.06
CA ASP A 1096 -72.00 1.65 46.87
C ASP A 1096 -72.06 3.17 46.62
N LYS A 1097 -70.92 3.85 46.67
CA LYS A 1097 -70.78 5.30 46.48
C LYS A 1097 -69.51 5.63 45.70
N GLU A 1098 -69.56 6.75 45.01
CA GLU A 1098 -68.39 7.36 44.39
C GLU A 1098 -67.58 8.08 45.47
N ASP A 1099 -66.27 7.80 45.56
CA ASP A 1099 -65.38 8.33 46.59
C ASP A 1099 -64.05 8.77 45.94
N GLU A 1100 -63.52 9.94 46.32
CA GLU A 1100 -62.26 10.48 45.77
C GLU A 1100 -61.02 9.69 46.18
N GLU A 1101 -60.98 9.20 47.42
CA GLU A 1101 -59.97 8.28 47.93
C GLU A 1101 -60.58 7.31 48.95
N ARG A 1102 -60.24 6.03 48.84
CA ARG A 1102 -60.62 5.01 49.82
C ARG A 1102 -59.48 4.06 50.09
N LYS A 1103 -59.42 3.61 51.34
CA LYS A 1103 -58.56 2.53 51.79
C LYS A 1103 -59.42 1.35 52.24
N PHE A 1104 -59.12 0.17 51.72
CA PHE A 1104 -59.67 -1.09 52.17
C PHE A 1104 -58.59 -1.90 52.85
N SER A 1105 -58.95 -2.62 53.89
CA SER A 1105 -58.10 -3.63 54.49
C SER A 1105 -58.75 -4.99 54.38
N PHE A 1106 -58.01 -5.98 53.88
CA PHE A 1106 -58.44 -7.36 53.76
C PHE A 1106 -57.56 -8.23 54.64
N ASN A 1107 -58.20 -9.01 55.52
CA ASN A 1107 -57.52 -10.02 56.34
C ASN A 1107 -57.44 -11.34 55.55
N LEU A 1108 -56.23 -11.85 55.38
CA LEU A 1108 -55.95 -13.09 54.68
C LEU A 1108 -55.45 -14.22 55.59
N THR A 1109 -55.54 -14.11 56.92
CA THR A 1109 -54.95 -15.08 57.89
C THR A 1109 -55.29 -16.53 57.56
N GLU A 1110 -56.52 -16.84 57.15
CA GLU A 1110 -56.98 -18.21 56.87
C GLU A 1110 -56.55 -18.78 55.49
N TYR A 1111 -55.87 -17.99 54.65
CA TYR A 1111 -55.43 -18.41 53.32
C TYR A 1111 -53.95 -18.82 53.30
N PRO A 1112 -53.54 -19.86 52.54
CA PRO A 1112 -52.15 -20.31 52.51
C PRO A 1112 -51.20 -19.28 51.86
N SER A 1113 -49.91 -19.34 52.18
CA SER A 1113 -48.87 -18.55 51.50
C SER A 1113 -48.85 -18.85 50.00
N GLY A 1114 -48.68 -17.83 49.16
CA GLY A 1114 -48.78 -17.96 47.70
C GLY A 1114 -48.97 -16.64 46.95
N LEU A 1115 -49.10 -16.73 45.63
CA LEU A 1115 -49.36 -15.60 44.74
C LEU A 1115 -50.87 -15.36 44.62
N TYR A 1116 -51.30 -14.13 44.90
CA TYR A 1116 -52.69 -13.67 44.79
C TYR A 1116 -52.78 -12.43 43.91
N LEU A 1117 -53.97 -12.17 43.39
CA LEU A 1117 -54.26 -11.01 42.55
C LEU A 1117 -55.42 -10.20 43.16
N VAL A 1118 -55.26 -8.89 43.23
CA VAL A 1118 -56.34 -7.92 43.46
C VAL A 1118 -56.88 -7.50 42.10
N LYS A 1119 -58.17 -7.72 41.87
CA LYS A 1119 -58.91 -7.27 40.69
C LYS A 1119 -59.89 -6.16 41.10
N TYR A 1120 -59.77 -5.00 40.49
CA TYR A 1120 -60.78 -3.95 40.55
C TYR A 1120 -61.54 -3.90 39.22
N SER A 1121 -62.86 -3.76 39.27
CA SER A 1121 -63.70 -3.55 38.09
C SER A 1121 -64.84 -2.59 38.37
N ASP A 1122 -65.00 -1.59 37.52
CA ASP A 1122 -66.18 -0.74 37.42
C ASP A 1122 -66.67 -0.67 35.95
N VAL A 1123 -67.57 0.28 35.64
CA VAL A 1123 -68.15 0.43 34.30
C VAL A 1123 -67.13 0.96 33.25
N LYS A 1124 -66.05 1.62 33.70
CA LYS A 1124 -65.04 2.30 32.88
C LYS A 1124 -63.63 1.69 32.98
N ASN A 1125 -63.29 1.04 34.09
CA ASN A 1125 -61.95 0.60 34.46
C ASN A 1125 -61.92 -0.87 34.89
N ARG A 1126 -60.86 -1.58 34.49
CA ARG A 1126 -60.53 -2.92 35.01
C ARG A 1126 -59.03 -2.99 35.25
N THR A 1127 -58.62 -3.21 36.50
CA THR A 1127 -57.21 -3.19 36.90
C THR A 1127 -56.88 -4.40 37.76
N ILE A 1128 -55.71 -5.00 37.55
CA ILE A 1128 -55.21 -6.14 38.33
C ILE A 1128 -53.84 -5.80 38.93
N LYS A 1129 -53.64 -6.08 40.22
CA LYS A 1129 -52.35 -5.99 40.92
C LYS A 1129 -52.01 -7.31 41.59
N LYS A 1130 -50.77 -7.77 41.46
CA LYS A 1130 -50.28 -9.01 42.08
C LYS A 1130 -49.65 -8.73 43.45
N PHE A 1131 -49.90 -9.61 44.42
CA PHE A 1131 -49.16 -9.62 45.69
C PHE A 1131 -48.84 -11.03 46.15
N ILE A 1132 -47.81 -11.14 46.98
CA ILE A 1132 -47.36 -12.41 47.57
C ILE A 1132 -47.76 -12.41 49.05
N LYS A 1133 -48.48 -13.44 49.49
CA LYS A 1133 -48.63 -13.78 50.91
C LYS A 1133 -47.46 -14.69 51.30
N ILE A 1134 -46.65 -14.28 52.27
CA ILE A 1134 -45.52 -15.07 52.79
C ILE A 1134 -45.91 -15.82 54.07
#